data_AF-A0AA45WVT8-F1
#
_entry.id   AF-A0AA45WVT8-F1
#
_cell.length_a   1.000
_cell.length_b   1.000
_cell.length_c   1.000
_cell.angle_alpha   90.00
_cell.angle_beta   90.00
_cell.angle_gamma   90.00
#
_symmetry.space_group_name_H-M   'P 1'
#
loop_
_entity.id
_entity.type
_entity.pdbx_description
1 polymer ?
#
loop_
_entity_poly.entity_id
_entity_poly.type
_entity_poly.pdbx_seq_one_letter_code
_entity_poly.pdbx_strand_id
1 'polypeptide(L)'
;MKHLRTHMGLALALALVLLLLVPLNMSRAMENQQGNPDTPNNPGNTPTGGEETPGIETLGDFVTLKKLLDEFNKSMQVYGKREMMVNMEESMDTGAAPAEAPAASQDASRSGGAADFSTTNIQVAGVDEGDLVKTDGEYLYRINQDHIAILRVDPDHPMETAGRIPLDEHFQPQELYLDNNKLVVIGSSWVIRPQNPILYDSVTPQESGSSSSSSRTSVEVDTAPAEELLPDTGRSMIYPPDWWMPQTTTLKVYDVSQPAKVSLLREIVVEGSLLSSRKVDEALYLVTNRHFDYYWIMQERPGQAEDLLKPVYRDSALEKGALQTVSFDEIGYFPGAVEPNYITLMGLSLDRLTEPAEVEVFLGRGQNIYASRENLYVAMEKWEAPAENIWPMPRMGWEDNTRTDVYRFALNQGRISHAATGHVPGRILNQFSMDEHQGHFRIATTTGNTWRTDEGTSKNHLYVLDVNLNRKGAIEDIAPTERIYSVRFMGERAYMVTFREIDPFYVIDLKDPAKPEILGYLKIPGYSDYLHPYDANHIIGFGKEVYDVKGNAIPGGFKMAVFDVSDVTRPVEKFKLEIGDTGSDSPLLYDHKALLFSKERNLIAFPITVMEKPAGTDPNNPWQWGQFTFQGAHVYGLDLNKGFTLKAAITHLSREDYQKAGQFWYDDEKNVDRILYVGDTLLTTSNHQVQRHRQNDFSLVDQVMMREQ
;
A
#
# COMPACT_ATOMS: atom_id res chain seq x y z
N MET A 1 -33.56 -59.20 54.46
CA MET A 1 -34.75 -59.99 54.06
C MET A 1 -34.80 -59.95 52.54
N LYS A 2 -34.40 -61.04 51.85
CA LYS A 2 -35.32 -62.00 51.16
C LYS A 2 -36.40 -61.28 50.35
N HIS A 3 -36.65 -61.51 49.06
CA HIS A 3 -36.08 -62.38 48.02
C HIS A 3 -36.86 -62.04 46.71
N LEU A 4 -36.20 -62.11 45.54
CA LEU A 4 -36.58 -62.83 44.28
C LEU A 4 -38.00 -62.59 43.68
N ARG A 5 -38.26 -62.52 42.36
CA ARG A 5 -37.72 -63.19 41.13
C ARG A 5 -38.53 -62.57 39.95
N THR A 6 -38.06 -62.35 38.71
CA THR A 6 -37.72 -63.25 37.56
C THR A 6 -37.57 -62.30 36.33
N HIS A 7 -36.74 -62.45 35.28
CA HIS A 7 -36.02 -63.57 34.65
C HIS A 7 -34.80 -63.05 33.83
N MET A 8 -33.75 -63.90 33.76
CA MET A 8 -32.78 -64.22 32.68
C MET A 8 -32.54 -63.20 31.52
N GLY A 9 -31.31 -62.94 31.05
CA GLY A 9 -29.99 -63.50 31.33
C GLY A 9 -28.99 -63.16 30.20
N LEU A 10 -27.72 -62.92 30.58
CA LEU A 10 -26.43 -63.03 29.85
C LEU A 10 -26.27 -62.37 28.45
N ALA A 11 -25.09 -61.96 27.95
CA ALA A 11 -23.77 -61.54 28.42
C ALA A 11 -22.90 -61.42 27.15
N LEU A 12 -21.87 -60.55 27.19
CA LEU A 12 -20.63 -60.62 26.40
C LEU A 12 -20.67 -60.45 24.86
N ALA A 13 -20.01 -59.40 24.34
CA ALA A 13 -18.62 -59.47 23.85
C ALA A 13 -18.29 -58.40 22.76
N LEU A 14 -17.05 -57.93 22.86
CA LEU A 14 -16.27 -57.02 22.03
C LEU A 14 -16.20 -57.37 20.53
N ALA A 15 -15.99 -56.31 19.74
CA ALA A 15 -15.01 -56.16 18.64
C ALA A 15 -15.41 -56.40 17.15
N LEU A 16 -15.00 -55.40 16.36
CA LEU A 16 -14.30 -55.45 15.06
C LEU A 16 -15.08 -55.39 13.72
N VAL A 17 -14.63 -54.43 12.89
CA VAL A 17 -14.62 -54.35 11.40
C VAL A 17 -15.93 -53.92 10.73
N LEU A 18 -16.09 -52.68 10.22
CA LEU A 18 -15.52 -52.00 9.03
C LEU A 18 -16.54 -51.96 7.87
N LEU A 19 -16.63 -50.78 7.24
CA LEU A 19 -17.04 -50.47 5.86
C LEU A 19 -18.48 -50.01 5.51
N LEU A 20 -18.51 -48.77 4.98
CA LEU A 20 -19.21 -48.26 3.77
C LEU A 20 -20.61 -47.63 3.90
N LEU A 21 -20.66 -46.27 3.92
CA LEU A 21 -21.06 -45.39 2.80
C LEU A 21 -21.37 -43.94 3.28
N VAL A 22 -20.85 -42.97 2.52
CA VAL A 22 -20.94 -41.48 2.64
C VAL A 22 -22.14 -40.98 1.79
N PRO A 23 -22.49 -39.67 1.70
CA PRO A 23 -22.94 -38.63 2.66
C PRO A 23 -24.41 -38.18 2.37
N LEU A 24 -24.99 -37.19 3.09
CA LEU A 24 -26.04 -36.27 2.57
C LEU A 24 -26.36 -35.08 3.49
N ASN A 25 -26.16 -33.87 2.95
CA ASN A 25 -26.91 -32.62 3.09
C ASN A 25 -27.21 -32.00 4.47
N MET A 26 -26.55 -30.86 4.76
CA MET A 26 -27.03 -29.84 5.71
C MET A 26 -27.45 -28.55 4.99
N SER A 27 -28.60 -28.57 4.30
CA SER A 27 -29.36 -27.37 3.92
C SER A 27 -30.33 -26.93 5.03
N ARG A 28 -29.92 -26.97 6.31
CA ARG A 28 -30.87 -26.80 7.43
C ARG A 28 -30.47 -25.78 8.50
N ALA A 29 -29.48 -24.94 8.23
CA ALA A 29 -29.11 -23.85 9.13
C ALA A 29 -29.70 -22.47 8.73
N MET A 30 -30.48 -22.37 7.65
CA MET A 30 -31.07 -21.10 7.18
C MET A 30 -32.61 -21.03 7.29
N GLU A 31 -33.22 -21.88 8.12
CA GLU A 31 -34.68 -21.93 8.26
C GLU A 31 -35.06 -21.74 9.72
N ASN A 32 -35.03 -20.49 10.21
CA ASN A 32 -35.84 -20.01 11.33
C ASN A 32 -35.62 -18.51 11.60
N GLN A 33 -36.26 -17.64 10.81
CA GLN A 33 -36.94 -16.44 11.30
C GLN A 33 -38.12 -16.12 10.36
N GLN A 34 -39.30 -16.63 10.70
CA GLN A 34 -40.58 -16.31 10.06
C GLN A 34 -41.44 -15.53 11.07
N GLY A 35 -42.00 -14.40 10.62
CA GLY A 35 -43.03 -13.58 11.29
C GLY A 35 -42.77 -12.10 11.01
N ASN A 36 -43.59 -11.32 10.30
CA ASN A 36 -45.05 -11.21 10.28
C ASN A 36 -45.52 -10.63 8.91
N PRO A 37 -46.68 -11.04 8.33
CA PRO A 37 -47.14 -10.56 7.03
C PRO A 37 -48.14 -9.41 7.24
N ASP A 38 -47.74 -8.17 6.94
CA ASP A 38 -48.65 -7.05 6.61
C ASP A 38 -47.82 -5.81 6.24
N THR A 39 -47.21 -5.85 5.05
CA THR A 39 -46.88 -4.64 4.29
C THR A 39 -47.09 -4.95 2.81
N PRO A 40 -47.66 -4.02 2.02
CA PRO A 40 -48.03 -4.32 0.65
C PRO A 40 -46.77 -4.54 -0.20
N ASN A 41 -46.74 -5.66 -0.91
CA ASN A 41 -45.83 -5.95 -2.01
C ASN A 41 -45.66 -4.71 -2.91
N ASN A 42 -44.46 -4.12 -2.93
CA ASN A 42 -44.04 -3.31 -4.05
C ASN A 42 -43.28 -4.24 -5.01
N PRO A 43 -43.77 -4.45 -6.25
CA PRO A 43 -43.19 -5.43 -7.14
C PRO A 43 -41.89 -4.88 -7.76
N GLY A 44 -40.82 -5.65 -7.64
CA GLY A 44 -39.71 -5.68 -8.60
C GLY A 44 -38.97 -4.38 -8.87
N ASN A 45 -37.90 -4.15 -8.12
CA ASN A 45 -36.64 -3.70 -8.71
C ASN A 45 -35.62 -4.81 -8.50
N THR A 46 -35.57 -5.75 -9.44
CA THR A 46 -34.26 -6.23 -9.90
C THR A 46 -33.40 -5.00 -10.15
N PRO A 47 -32.13 -4.92 -9.70
CA PRO A 47 -31.23 -3.89 -10.19
C PRO A 47 -31.01 -4.14 -11.68
N THR A 48 -31.91 -3.59 -12.48
CA THR A 48 -31.77 -3.41 -13.92
C THR A 48 -30.91 -2.17 -14.10
N GLY A 49 -29.63 -2.37 -14.42
CA GLY A 49 -28.71 -1.26 -14.66
C GLY A 49 -27.28 -1.72 -14.76
N GLY A 50 -26.99 -2.67 -15.66
CA GLY A 50 -25.64 -2.78 -16.20
C GLY A 50 -25.37 -1.53 -17.03
N GLU A 51 -24.93 -0.45 -16.39
CA GLU A 51 -24.24 0.61 -17.11
C GLU A 51 -22.85 0.05 -17.44
N GLU A 52 -22.64 -0.24 -18.72
CA GLU A 52 -21.30 -0.55 -19.24
C GLU A 52 -20.33 0.51 -18.73
N THR A 53 -19.20 0.11 -18.14
CA THR A 53 -18.16 1.07 -17.80
C THR A 53 -17.63 1.63 -19.12
N PRO A 54 -17.78 2.94 -19.37
CA PRO A 54 -17.33 3.50 -20.63
C PRO A 54 -15.84 3.25 -20.81
N GLY A 55 -15.41 3.03 -22.05
CA GLY A 55 -14.00 2.98 -22.40
C GLY A 55 -13.30 4.30 -22.08
N ILE A 56 -11.98 4.33 -22.26
CA ILE A 56 -11.23 5.57 -22.13
C ILE A 56 -11.60 6.49 -23.31
N GLU A 57 -11.99 7.72 -22.99
CA GLU A 57 -12.27 8.77 -23.97
C GLU A 57 -11.14 9.81 -24.00
N THR A 58 -11.00 10.53 -25.10
CA THR A 58 -10.02 11.62 -25.21
C THR A 58 -10.65 12.95 -24.79
N LEU A 59 -9.91 13.74 -24.03
CA LEU A 59 -10.35 15.04 -23.50
C LEU A 59 -10.53 16.10 -24.61
N GLY A 60 -9.60 16.14 -25.57
CA GLY A 60 -9.70 16.96 -26.78
C GLY A 60 -9.29 18.43 -26.59
N ASP A 61 -9.96 19.17 -25.70
CA ASP A 61 -9.70 20.59 -25.51
C ASP A 61 -9.94 21.10 -24.07
N PHE A 62 -9.51 22.33 -23.83
CA PHE A 62 -9.65 23.01 -22.55
C PHE A 62 -11.12 23.25 -22.15
N VAL A 63 -12.00 23.45 -23.13
CA VAL A 63 -13.43 23.69 -22.88
C VAL A 63 -14.09 22.44 -22.30
N THR A 64 -13.71 21.28 -22.81
CA THR A 64 -14.18 19.97 -22.37
C THR A 64 -13.67 19.67 -20.97
N LEU A 65 -12.38 19.91 -20.68
CA LEU A 65 -11.83 19.81 -19.33
C LEU A 65 -12.63 20.64 -18.33
N LYS A 66 -12.84 21.92 -18.66
CA LYS A 66 -13.60 22.85 -17.82
C LYS A 66 -14.99 22.30 -17.54
N LYS A 67 -15.69 21.83 -18.58
CA LYS A 67 -17.03 21.27 -18.46
C LYS A 67 -17.07 20.06 -17.52
N LEU A 68 -16.16 19.09 -17.71
CA LEU A 68 -16.11 17.88 -16.90
C LEU A 68 -15.81 18.18 -15.43
N LEU A 69 -14.87 19.09 -15.15
CA LEU A 69 -14.53 19.50 -13.79
C LEU A 69 -15.63 20.34 -13.13
N ASP A 70 -16.35 21.18 -13.89
CA ASP A 70 -17.52 21.90 -13.39
C ASP A 70 -18.69 20.95 -13.08
N GLU A 71 -18.85 19.86 -13.83
CA GLU A 71 -19.81 18.78 -13.56
C GLU A 71 -19.44 18.02 -12.28
N PHE A 72 -18.17 17.65 -12.12
CA PHE A 72 -17.64 17.09 -10.86
C PHE A 72 -17.86 18.03 -9.67
N ASN A 73 -17.65 19.35 -9.82
CA ASN A 73 -17.91 20.29 -8.72
C ASN A 73 -19.36 20.23 -8.24
N LYS A 74 -20.29 20.20 -9.21
CA LYS A 74 -21.71 20.22 -8.92
C LYS A 74 -22.11 18.96 -8.17
N SER A 75 -21.57 17.80 -8.54
CA SER A 75 -21.79 16.56 -7.80
C SER A 75 -21.21 16.67 -6.38
N MET A 76 -19.97 17.15 -6.23
CA MET A 76 -19.33 17.34 -4.92
C MET A 76 -20.04 18.34 -4.01
N GLN A 77 -20.62 19.43 -4.52
CA GLN A 77 -21.41 20.36 -3.71
C GLN A 77 -22.71 19.75 -3.18
N VAL A 78 -23.27 18.76 -3.88
CA VAL A 78 -24.39 17.95 -3.38
C VAL A 78 -23.93 17.01 -2.26
N TYR A 79 -22.70 16.48 -2.35
CA TYR A 79 -22.08 15.64 -1.31
C TYR A 79 -21.62 16.42 -0.06
N GLY A 80 -20.94 17.55 -0.21
CA GLY A 80 -20.41 18.36 0.90
C GLY A 80 -21.49 18.97 1.80
N LYS A 81 -22.72 19.15 1.30
CA LYS A 81 -23.90 19.50 2.13
C LYS A 81 -24.46 18.33 2.94
N ARG A 82 -24.00 17.10 2.69
CA ARG A 82 -24.43 15.84 3.34
C ARG A 82 -23.34 15.19 4.21
N GLU A 83 -22.06 15.45 3.97
CA GLU A 83 -20.91 14.81 4.64
C GLU A 83 -20.63 15.23 6.09
N MET A 84 -21.27 16.29 6.62
CA MET A 84 -21.12 16.70 8.02
C MET A 84 -21.57 15.62 9.04
N MET A 85 -22.09 14.47 8.60
CA MET A 85 -22.55 13.35 9.44
C MET A 85 -21.76 12.03 9.28
N VAL A 86 -20.76 11.91 8.39
CA VAL A 86 -20.06 10.62 8.12
C VAL A 86 -18.60 10.59 8.61
N ASN A 87 -17.96 11.75 8.81
CA ASN A 87 -16.51 11.87 9.05
C ASN A 87 -16.02 11.48 10.47
N MET A 88 -16.76 10.64 11.21
CA MET A 88 -16.32 10.16 12.53
C MET A 88 -15.55 8.84 12.47
N GLU A 89 -15.52 8.15 11.32
CA GLU A 89 -14.88 6.84 11.18
C GLU A 89 -13.49 6.88 10.52
N GLU A 90 -13.27 7.71 9.48
CA GLU A 90 -11.95 7.85 8.83
C GLU A 90 -10.84 8.35 9.78
N SER A 91 -11.22 8.97 10.91
CA SER A 91 -10.28 9.47 11.91
C SER A 91 -9.75 8.41 12.89
N MET A 92 -10.18 7.14 12.77
CA MET A 92 -9.76 6.06 13.68
C MET A 92 -8.98 4.91 13.01
N ASP A 93 -8.74 4.92 11.70
CA ASP A 93 -8.16 3.73 11.06
C ASP A 93 -7.41 4.03 9.75
N THR A 94 -6.19 4.55 9.87
CA THR A 94 -5.16 4.46 8.83
C THR A 94 -4.06 3.54 9.33
N GLY A 95 -4.30 2.23 9.34
CA GLY A 95 -3.37 1.24 9.87
C GLY A 95 -3.26 -0.09 9.11
N ALA A 96 -4.10 -0.35 8.11
CA ALA A 96 -3.91 -1.48 7.20
C ALA A 96 -3.10 -1.01 6.01
N ALA A 97 -1.92 -1.58 5.79
CA ALA A 97 -1.16 -1.24 4.59
C ALA A 97 -0.68 -2.46 3.81
N PRO A 98 -0.46 -2.27 2.49
CA PRO A 98 -0.50 -3.37 1.54
C PRO A 98 0.81 -4.14 1.59
N ALA A 99 0.72 -5.42 1.90
CA ALA A 99 1.87 -6.30 1.93
C ALA A 99 1.46 -7.75 1.54
N GLU A 100 2.12 -8.46 0.58
CA GLU A 100 2.11 -9.94 0.37
C GLU A 100 2.90 -10.48 -0.86
N ALA A 101 3.37 -11.74 -0.75
CA ALA A 101 4.43 -12.37 -1.57
C ALA A 101 3.93 -13.53 -2.46
N PRO A 102 4.60 -14.00 -3.53
CA PRO A 102 4.14 -15.14 -4.31
C PRO A 102 4.65 -16.43 -3.65
N ALA A 103 4.26 -17.57 -4.20
CA ALA A 103 5.04 -18.78 -3.97
C ALA A 103 6.46 -18.57 -4.53
N ALA A 104 7.49 -18.83 -3.72
CA ALA A 104 8.88 -18.70 -4.13
C ALA A 104 9.15 -19.48 -5.44
N SER A 105 9.44 -18.75 -6.52
CA SER A 105 10.00 -19.30 -7.75
C SER A 105 11.30 -18.58 -8.05
N GLN A 106 12.41 -19.31 -7.89
CA GLN A 106 13.76 -18.85 -8.19
C GLN A 106 13.96 -18.76 -9.71
N ASP A 107 14.25 -17.57 -10.22
CA ASP A 107 15.09 -17.45 -11.42
C ASP A 107 16.55 -17.39 -10.96
N ALA A 108 17.09 -18.56 -10.63
CA ALA A 108 18.52 -18.77 -10.50
C ALA A 108 19.07 -19.25 -11.85
N SER A 109 19.44 -18.31 -12.73
CA SER A 109 20.45 -18.60 -13.74
C SER A 109 21.25 -17.36 -14.16
N ARG A 110 22.33 -17.09 -13.42
CA ARG A 110 23.58 -16.63 -14.04
C ARG A 110 24.72 -17.56 -13.62
N SER A 111 25.27 -18.25 -14.62
CA SER A 111 26.48 -19.05 -14.51
C SER A 111 27.68 -18.13 -14.25
N GLY A 112 28.21 -18.15 -13.04
CA GLY A 112 29.52 -17.60 -12.72
C GLY A 112 29.69 -17.21 -11.26
N GLY A 113 30.08 -18.14 -10.40
CA GLY A 113 30.80 -17.92 -9.14
C GLY A 113 30.20 -17.03 -8.03
N ALA A 114 29.12 -16.29 -8.28
CA ALA A 114 28.53 -15.36 -7.31
C ALA A 114 27.76 -16.09 -6.20
N ALA A 115 27.83 -15.56 -4.98
CA ALA A 115 27.10 -16.07 -3.83
C ALA A 115 25.58 -15.91 -4.03
N ASP A 116 24.80 -16.89 -3.57
CA ASP A 116 23.33 -16.82 -3.53
C ASP A 116 22.87 -15.66 -2.63
N PHE A 117 21.82 -14.91 -2.99
CA PHE A 117 21.37 -13.75 -2.22
C PHE A 117 19.85 -13.59 -2.24
N SER A 118 19.31 -12.86 -1.25
CA SER A 118 17.87 -12.57 -1.17
C SER A 118 17.46 -11.44 -2.10
N THR A 119 16.27 -11.57 -2.69
CA THR A 119 15.58 -10.48 -3.39
C THR A 119 14.47 -9.89 -2.51
N THR A 120 13.87 -8.78 -2.96
CA THR A 120 12.66 -8.23 -2.38
C THR A 120 11.53 -9.25 -2.42
N ASN A 121 10.68 -9.23 -1.40
CA ASN A 121 9.46 -10.01 -1.34
C ASN A 121 8.38 -9.35 -2.22
N ILE A 122 7.95 -10.00 -3.31
CA ILE A 122 7.16 -9.39 -4.41
C ILE A 122 5.71 -9.90 -4.48
N GLN A 123 4.72 -9.20 -5.02
CA GLN A 123 3.36 -9.74 -5.11
C GLN A 123 3.20 -10.91 -6.11
N VAL A 124 3.80 -10.75 -7.30
CA VAL A 124 3.63 -11.66 -8.44
C VAL A 124 4.99 -12.13 -8.95
N ALA A 125 5.13 -13.43 -9.19
CA ALA A 125 6.36 -14.00 -9.75
C ALA A 125 6.71 -13.37 -11.11
N GLY A 126 7.95 -12.88 -11.26
CA GLY A 126 8.44 -12.22 -12.47
C GLY A 126 8.06 -10.74 -12.60
N VAL A 127 7.37 -10.17 -11.61
CA VAL A 127 7.09 -8.74 -11.50
C VAL A 127 7.84 -8.22 -10.28
N ASP A 128 8.99 -7.59 -10.50
CA ASP A 128 9.82 -7.02 -9.44
C ASP A 128 9.22 -5.70 -8.93
N GLU A 129 9.52 -5.39 -7.67
CA GLU A 129 9.02 -4.24 -6.94
C GLU A 129 10.18 -3.44 -6.34
N GLY A 130 10.02 -2.11 -6.29
CA GLY A 130 11.02 -1.21 -5.75
C GLY A 130 11.14 -1.35 -4.23
N ASP A 131 12.34 -1.19 -3.69
CA ASP A 131 12.59 -1.33 -2.25
C ASP A 131 13.66 -0.34 -1.75
N LEU A 132 13.79 -0.17 -0.43
CA LEU A 132 14.79 0.71 0.19
C LEU A 132 16.21 0.17 0.02
N VAL A 133 16.35 -1.15 -0.15
CA VAL A 133 17.62 -1.87 -0.26
C VAL A 133 17.54 -2.89 -1.39
N LYS A 134 18.57 -2.96 -2.22
CA LYS A 134 18.77 -4.02 -3.23
C LYS A 134 20.19 -4.56 -3.15
N THR A 135 20.41 -5.80 -3.59
CA THR A 135 21.74 -6.41 -3.67
C THR A 135 21.86 -7.30 -4.90
N ASP A 136 23.07 -7.41 -5.44
CA ASP A 136 23.45 -8.38 -6.48
C ASP A 136 24.34 -9.52 -5.93
N GLY A 137 24.46 -9.62 -4.59
CA GLY A 137 25.30 -10.59 -3.90
C GLY A 137 26.76 -10.18 -3.73
N GLU A 138 27.25 -9.18 -4.49
CA GLU A 138 28.58 -8.59 -4.27
C GLU A 138 28.47 -7.25 -3.56
N TYR A 139 27.52 -6.43 -3.98
CA TYR A 139 27.22 -5.11 -3.46
C TYR A 139 25.79 -5.00 -2.94
N LEU A 140 25.62 -4.16 -1.92
CA LEU A 140 24.34 -3.72 -1.37
C LEU A 140 24.16 -2.24 -1.64
N TYR A 141 23.01 -1.89 -2.20
CA TYR A 141 22.59 -0.55 -2.53
C TYR A 141 21.46 -0.16 -1.58
N ARG A 142 21.63 0.92 -0.83
CA ARG A 142 20.64 1.36 0.16
C ARG A 142 20.37 2.87 0.07
N ILE A 143 19.10 3.23 0.10
CA ILE A 143 18.68 4.63 0.30
C ILE A 143 19.03 5.08 1.70
N ASN A 144 19.95 6.04 1.86
CA ASN A 144 20.17 6.78 3.10
C ASN A 144 19.68 8.23 2.91
N GLN A 145 19.31 8.89 4.00
CA GLN A 145 18.66 10.22 4.01
C GLN A 145 19.19 11.22 2.95
N ASP A 146 20.51 11.34 2.80
CA ASP A 146 21.18 12.29 1.91
C ASP A 146 21.95 11.65 0.73
N HIS A 147 22.05 10.32 0.68
CA HIS A 147 22.81 9.61 -0.36
C HIS A 147 22.33 8.17 -0.58
N ILE A 148 22.61 7.57 -1.74
CA ILE A 148 22.57 6.11 -1.87
C ILE A 148 23.92 5.54 -1.43
N ALA A 149 23.93 4.68 -0.41
CA ALA A 149 25.12 3.95 0.02
C ALA A 149 25.31 2.70 -0.85
N ILE A 150 26.55 2.48 -1.30
CA ILE A 150 26.95 1.26 -2.01
C ILE A 150 28.02 0.56 -1.17
N LEU A 151 27.68 -0.60 -0.61
CA LEU A 151 28.54 -1.37 0.26
C LEU A 151 28.98 -2.65 -0.43
N ARG A 152 30.24 -3.04 -0.31
CA ARG A 152 30.66 -4.42 -0.63
C ARG A 152 30.17 -5.32 0.50
N VAL A 153 29.44 -6.38 0.16
CA VAL A 153 28.81 -7.31 1.13
C VAL A 153 29.11 -8.78 0.86
N ASP A 154 29.86 -9.07 -0.20
CA ASP A 154 30.27 -10.43 -0.52
C ASP A 154 30.94 -11.12 0.69
N PRO A 155 30.67 -12.41 0.97
CA PRO A 155 31.13 -13.04 2.20
C PRO A 155 32.65 -13.27 2.28
N ASP A 156 33.37 -13.19 1.15
CA ASP A 156 34.80 -13.47 1.07
C ASP A 156 35.66 -12.26 1.43
N HIS A 157 35.07 -11.07 1.50
CA HIS A 157 35.75 -9.82 1.87
C HIS A 157 35.08 -9.11 3.06
N PRO A 158 35.84 -8.31 3.83
CA PRO A 158 35.26 -7.40 4.83
C PRO A 158 34.29 -6.41 4.20
N MET A 159 33.20 -6.10 4.91
CA MET A 159 32.25 -5.09 4.45
C MET A 159 32.93 -3.73 4.46
N GLU A 160 32.75 -2.98 3.39
CA GLU A 160 33.24 -1.61 3.28
C GLU A 160 32.35 -0.78 2.37
N THR A 161 32.38 0.54 2.55
CA THR A 161 31.75 1.47 1.62
C THR A 161 32.54 1.49 0.31
N ALA A 162 31.94 0.93 -0.74
CA ALA A 162 32.51 0.89 -2.09
C ALA A 162 32.22 2.18 -2.88
N GLY A 163 31.12 2.86 -2.57
CA GLY A 163 30.72 4.09 -3.23
C GLY A 163 29.53 4.78 -2.55
N ARG A 164 29.28 6.02 -2.97
CA ARG A 164 28.10 6.81 -2.57
C ARG A 164 27.58 7.57 -3.77
N ILE A 165 26.26 7.64 -3.90
CA ILE A 165 25.59 8.52 -4.87
C ILE A 165 24.97 9.67 -4.08
N PRO A 166 25.52 10.90 -4.14
CA PRO A 166 24.94 12.03 -3.46
C PRO A 166 23.57 12.37 -4.07
N LEU A 167 22.63 12.78 -3.22
CA LEU A 167 21.29 13.18 -3.65
C LEU A 167 21.13 14.70 -3.56
N ASP A 168 20.26 15.24 -4.43
CA ASP A 168 19.91 16.66 -4.41
C ASP A 168 19.05 16.97 -3.18
N GLU A 169 19.22 18.14 -2.56
CA GLU A 169 18.41 18.60 -1.42
C GLU A 169 16.90 18.57 -1.72
N HIS A 170 16.51 18.70 -2.99
CA HIS A 170 15.11 18.68 -3.43
C HIS A 170 14.62 17.30 -3.90
N PHE A 171 15.40 16.24 -3.70
CA PHE A 171 15.06 14.89 -4.12
C PHE A 171 15.06 13.92 -2.94
N GLN A 172 13.89 13.36 -2.63
CA GLN A 172 13.71 12.37 -1.58
C GLN A 172 13.51 10.99 -2.22
N PRO A 173 14.52 10.12 -2.22
CA PRO A 173 14.41 8.77 -2.77
C PRO A 173 13.40 7.93 -1.96
N GLN A 174 12.67 7.08 -2.66
CA GLN A 174 11.63 6.22 -2.07
C GLN A 174 11.89 4.74 -2.37
N GLU A 175 12.42 4.42 -3.54
CA GLU A 175 12.63 3.03 -3.95
C GLU A 175 13.77 2.85 -4.95
N LEU A 176 14.34 1.64 -4.93
CA LEU A 176 15.43 1.19 -5.78
C LEU A 176 15.03 -0.02 -6.62
N TYR A 177 15.51 -0.06 -7.86
CA TYR A 177 15.61 -1.28 -8.68
C TYR A 177 17.05 -1.52 -9.10
N LEU A 178 17.42 -2.78 -9.26
CA LEU A 178 18.72 -3.18 -9.77
C LEU A 178 18.54 -4.11 -10.97
N ASP A 179 19.11 -3.73 -12.11
CA ASP A 179 19.06 -4.51 -13.34
C ASP A 179 20.37 -4.36 -14.11
N ASN A 180 21.14 -5.43 -14.32
CA ASN A 180 22.31 -5.42 -15.20
C ASN A 180 23.31 -4.26 -14.99
N ASN A 181 23.80 -4.11 -13.75
CA ASN A 181 24.65 -2.99 -13.31
C ASN A 181 23.99 -1.60 -13.46
N LYS A 182 22.66 -1.54 -13.61
CA LYS A 182 21.90 -0.30 -13.58
C LYS A 182 21.13 -0.22 -12.29
N LEU A 183 21.40 0.84 -11.53
CA LEU A 183 20.62 1.19 -10.36
C LEU A 183 19.58 2.23 -10.77
N VAL A 184 18.31 1.92 -10.62
CA VAL A 184 17.22 2.89 -10.77
C VAL A 184 16.87 3.42 -9.38
N VAL A 185 16.84 4.74 -9.24
CA VAL A 185 16.42 5.44 -8.03
C VAL A 185 15.18 6.25 -8.36
N ILE A 186 14.08 5.99 -7.67
CA ILE A 186 12.81 6.72 -7.85
C ILE A 186 12.51 7.43 -6.53
N GLY A 187 12.04 8.66 -6.63
CA GLY A 187 11.72 9.45 -5.45
C GLY A 187 10.90 10.69 -5.77
N SER A 188 10.39 11.32 -4.73
CA SER A 188 9.71 12.61 -4.86
C SER A 188 10.74 13.71 -5.07
N SER A 189 10.39 14.68 -5.90
CA SER A 189 11.18 15.87 -6.13
C SER A 189 10.33 17.13 -6.15
N TRP A 190 10.99 18.24 -5.85
CA TRP A 190 10.42 19.57 -5.96
C TRP A 190 11.13 20.31 -7.07
N VAL A 191 10.52 20.34 -8.26
CA VAL A 191 11.08 21.16 -9.34
C VAL A 191 10.54 22.57 -9.18
N ILE A 192 11.42 23.50 -8.80
CA ILE A 192 11.13 24.93 -8.84
C ILE A 192 10.95 25.31 -10.30
N ARG A 193 9.72 25.63 -10.71
CA ARG A 193 9.49 26.28 -12.00
C ARG A 193 9.85 27.76 -11.86
N PRO A 194 10.93 28.27 -12.47
CA PRO A 194 11.14 29.71 -12.52
C PRO A 194 9.99 30.35 -13.30
N GLN A 195 9.13 31.12 -12.62
CA GLN A 195 8.18 31.98 -13.28
C GLN A 195 8.90 33.28 -13.65
N ASN A 196 8.71 33.77 -14.88
CA ASN A 196 9.09 35.15 -15.22
C ASN A 196 8.40 36.06 -14.21
N PRO A 197 9.14 36.79 -13.36
CA PRO A 197 8.50 37.74 -12.47
C PRO A 197 7.78 38.78 -13.32
N ILE A 198 6.54 39.12 -12.95
CA ILE A 198 5.95 40.38 -13.42
C ILE A 198 6.79 41.48 -12.77
N LEU A 199 7.81 41.94 -13.48
CA LEU A 199 8.56 43.14 -13.11
C LEU A 199 7.59 44.30 -13.29
N TYR A 200 6.98 44.75 -12.19
CA TYR A 200 6.38 46.08 -12.18
C TYR A 200 7.49 47.08 -12.51
N ASP A 201 7.30 47.82 -13.60
CA ASP A 201 8.22 48.86 -14.06
C ASP A 201 8.62 49.73 -12.86
N SER A 202 9.92 49.77 -12.59
CA SER A 202 10.48 50.59 -11.52
C SER A 202 10.09 52.04 -11.76
N VAL A 203 9.28 52.61 -10.87
CA VAL A 203 9.07 54.06 -10.82
C VAL A 203 10.44 54.69 -10.60
N THR A 204 10.93 55.43 -11.60
CA THR A 204 12.17 56.20 -11.48
C THR A 204 12.03 57.19 -10.33
N PRO A 205 12.92 57.16 -9.31
CA PRO A 205 12.88 58.14 -8.25
C PRO A 205 13.20 59.53 -8.83
N GLN A 206 12.26 60.45 -8.70
CA GLN A 206 12.52 61.86 -8.99
C GLN A 206 13.39 62.41 -7.84
N GLU A 207 14.59 62.87 -8.19
CA GLU A 207 15.53 63.48 -7.25
C GLU A 207 14.91 64.70 -6.55
N SER A 208 14.99 64.73 -5.22
CA SER A 208 14.98 66.00 -4.47
C SER A 208 15.95 65.95 -3.29
N GLY A 209 17.15 66.46 -3.54
CA GLY A 209 17.91 67.38 -2.69
C GLY A 209 18.08 67.10 -1.18
N SER A 210 19.27 66.62 -0.83
CA SER A 210 20.19 67.17 0.19
C SER A 210 19.62 68.07 1.30
N SER A 211 19.80 67.68 2.58
CA SER A 211 20.92 68.21 3.39
C SER A 211 20.96 67.65 4.83
N SER A 212 22.18 67.71 5.36
CA SER A 212 22.71 67.26 6.65
C SER A 212 22.15 67.92 7.91
N SER A 213 22.19 67.20 9.05
CA SER A 213 22.98 67.56 10.26
C SER A 213 22.43 66.92 11.53
N SER A 214 23.36 66.51 12.39
CA SER A 214 23.19 65.91 13.72
C SER A 214 22.56 66.82 14.78
N SER A 215 21.74 66.26 15.67
CA SER A 215 21.81 66.49 17.13
C SER A 215 20.81 65.60 17.89
N ARG A 216 21.24 65.09 19.05
CA ARG A 216 20.37 64.46 20.06
C ARG A 216 19.78 65.56 20.95
N THR A 217 18.46 65.66 21.03
CA THR A 217 17.74 66.37 22.10
C THR A 217 16.34 65.81 22.29
N SER A 218 16.03 65.53 23.57
CA SER A 218 14.71 65.50 24.25
C SER A 218 13.49 64.91 23.55
N VAL A 219 12.97 63.85 24.16
CA VAL A 219 11.61 63.34 23.95
C VAL A 219 10.61 64.39 24.43
N GLU A 220 9.95 65.07 23.50
CA GLU A 220 8.63 65.67 23.73
C GLU A 220 7.57 64.66 23.29
N VAL A 221 6.68 64.30 24.22
CA VAL A 221 5.52 63.47 23.91
C VAL A 221 4.49 64.39 23.28
N ASP A 222 4.44 64.37 21.95
CA ASP A 222 3.39 65.03 21.18
C ASP A 222 2.07 64.27 21.38
N THR A 223 1.01 65.02 21.66
CA THR A 223 -0.35 64.51 21.96
C THR A 223 -1.25 64.71 20.75
N ALA A 224 -0.78 64.27 19.58
CA ALA A 224 -1.59 64.22 18.37
C ALA A 224 -2.66 63.10 18.48
N PRO A 225 -3.90 63.33 18.00
CA PRO A 225 -4.95 62.32 18.00
C PRO A 225 -4.54 61.10 17.16
N ALA A 226 -4.93 59.90 17.59
CA ALA A 226 -4.45 58.60 17.14
C ALA A 226 -4.57 58.29 15.62
N GLU A 227 -5.18 59.17 14.82
CA GLU A 227 -5.33 58.99 13.36
C GLU A 227 -4.06 59.36 12.56
N GLU A 228 -3.11 60.11 13.14
CA GLU A 228 -1.86 60.49 12.46
C GLU A 228 -0.68 59.52 12.71
N LEU A 229 -0.90 58.45 13.49
CA LEU A 229 0.09 57.41 13.79
C LEU A 229 -0.06 56.13 12.98
N LEU A 230 -1.02 56.07 12.04
CA LEU A 230 -1.07 54.95 11.12
C LEU A 230 0.00 55.18 10.04
N PRO A 231 1.09 54.39 10.00
CA PRO A 231 2.03 54.49 8.90
C PRO A 231 1.25 54.25 7.61
N ASP A 232 1.51 55.10 6.62
CA ASP A 232 1.03 54.89 5.25
C ASP A 232 1.37 53.45 4.83
N THR A 233 0.32 52.61 4.79
CA THR A 233 0.44 51.20 4.37
C THR A 233 0.52 51.07 2.86
N GLY A 234 0.65 52.19 2.14
CA GLY A 234 1.05 52.24 0.72
C GLY A 234 2.48 51.80 0.44
N ARG A 235 3.16 51.10 1.37
CA ARG A 235 4.33 50.31 1.00
C ARG A 235 3.84 49.12 0.18
N SER A 236 4.11 49.15 -1.12
CA SER A 236 4.06 47.97 -1.97
C SER A 236 4.76 46.83 -1.24
N MET A 237 4.00 45.84 -0.80
CA MET A 237 4.59 44.61 -0.31
C MET A 237 5.31 43.98 -1.50
N ILE A 238 6.62 43.78 -1.37
CA ILE A 238 7.32 42.84 -2.23
C ILE A 238 6.75 41.48 -1.85
N TYR A 239 5.72 41.04 -2.55
CA TYR A 239 5.31 39.66 -2.48
C TYR A 239 6.49 38.85 -3.02
N PRO A 240 7.02 37.87 -2.28
CA PRO A 240 7.92 36.90 -2.91
C PRO A 240 7.19 36.33 -4.14
N PRO A 241 7.88 36.10 -5.26
CA PRO A 241 7.24 35.53 -6.44
C PRO A 241 6.49 34.25 -6.03
N ASP A 242 5.24 34.14 -6.48
CA ASP A 242 4.41 32.96 -6.23
C ASP A 242 5.11 31.71 -6.78
N TRP A 243 5.82 30.99 -5.91
CA TRP A 243 6.41 29.71 -6.27
C TRP A 243 5.32 28.65 -6.26
N TRP A 244 4.92 28.23 -7.46
CA TRP A 244 4.21 26.98 -7.61
C TRP A 244 5.22 25.84 -7.58
N MET A 245 5.17 25.02 -6.52
CA MET A 245 6.01 23.84 -6.34
C MET A 245 5.15 22.60 -6.61
N PRO A 246 4.94 22.21 -7.88
CA PRO A 246 4.25 20.95 -8.14
C PRO A 246 5.08 19.82 -7.55
N GLN A 247 4.42 18.90 -6.83
CA GLN A 247 5.05 17.63 -6.50
C GLN A 247 5.33 16.88 -7.81
N THR A 248 6.55 16.36 -7.91
CA THR A 248 7.00 15.57 -9.05
C THR A 248 7.61 14.27 -8.55
N THR A 249 7.60 13.26 -9.40
CA THR A 249 8.33 12.02 -9.21
C THR A 249 9.51 12.03 -10.18
N THR A 250 10.71 11.89 -9.65
CA THR A 250 11.94 11.79 -10.44
C THR A 250 12.45 10.36 -10.43
N LEU A 251 12.79 9.86 -11.61
CA LEU A 251 13.48 8.62 -11.85
C LEU A 251 14.89 8.93 -12.35
N LYS A 252 15.90 8.30 -11.74
CA LYS A 252 17.31 8.38 -12.15
C LYS A 252 17.87 6.97 -12.39
N VAL A 253 18.49 6.75 -13.53
CA VAL A 253 19.18 5.48 -13.85
C VAL A 253 20.68 5.72 -13.80
N TYR A 254 21.39 4.96 -12.98
CA TYR A 254 22.83 5.04 -12.81
C TYR A 254 23.54 3.78 -13.30
N ASP A 255 24.72 3.93 -13.91
CA ASP A 255 25.67 2.82 -14.12
C ASP A 255 26.48 2.59 -12.84
N VAL A 256 26.33 1.40 -12.26
CA VAL A 256 27.01 0.96 -11.04
C VAL A 256 28.01 -0.17 -11.29
N SER A 257 28.41 -0.41 -12.55
CA SER A 257 29.45 -1.39 -12.90
C SER A 257 30.81 -1.11 -12.24
N GLN A 258 31.05 0.15 -11.87
CA GLN A 258 32.17 0.56 -11.02
C GLN A 258 31.63 1.34 -9.81
N PRO A 259 31.36 0.68 -8.67
CA PRO A 259 30.76 1.31 -7.49
C PRO A 259 31.49 2.58 -6.99
N ALA A 260 32.82 2.64 -7.14
CA ALA A 260 33.61 3.80 -6.76
C ALA A 260 33.47 5.01 -7.73
N LYS A 261 32.88 4.80 -8.92
CA LYS A 261 32.73 5.81 -9.97
C LYS A 261 31.40 5.65 -10.72
N VAL A 262 30.32 5.84 -9.97
CA VAL A 262 28.95 5.81 -10.51
C VAL A 262 28.72 6.96 -11.50
N SER A 263 27.95 6.71 -12.56
CA SER A 263 27.55 7.74 -13.52
C SER A 263 26.05 7.73 -13.80
N LEU A 264 25.43 8.91 -13.92
CA LEU A 264 24.01 9.05 -14.28
C LEU A 264 23.84 8.81 -15.79
N LEU A 265 23.02 7.83 -16.15
CA LEU A 265 22.71 7.47 -17.53
C LEU A 265 21.44 8.16 -18.04
N ARG A 266 20.43 8.30 -17.18
CA ARG A 266 19.12 8.84 -17.56
C ARG A 266 18.43 9.51 -16.38
N GLU A 267 17.71 10.59 -16.64
CA GLU A 267 16.84 11.26 -15.68
C GLU A 267 15.48 11.56 -16.33
N ILE A 268 14.41 11.16 -15.68
CA ILE A 268 13.03 11.45 -16.09
C ILE A 268 12.31 12.09 -14.89
N VAL A 269 11.56 13.15 -15.15
CA VAL A 269 10.73 13.82 -14.15
C VAL A 269 9.29 13.84 -14.66
N VAL A 270 8.38 13.28 -13.90
CA VAL A 270 6.94 13.23 -14.19
C VAL A 270 6.21 13.97 -13.08
N GLU A 271 5.14 14.69 -13.41
CA GLU A 271 4.34 15.35 -12.37
C GLU A 271 3.52 14.36 -11.53
N GLY A 272 3.24 14.78 -10.29
CA GLY A 272 2.48 13.99 -9.33
C GLY A 272 3.35 13.19 -8.38
N SER A 273 2.70 12.68 -7.33
CA SER A 273 3.28 11.73 -6.39
C SER A 273 3.27 10.32 -6.98
N LEU A 274 4.28 9.52 -6.61
CA LEU A 274 4.34 8.11 -6.95
C LEU A 274 3.16 7.37 -6.30
N LEU A 275 2.35 6.68 -7.11
CA LEU A 275 1.35 5.71 -6.62
C LEU A 275 1.95 4.31 -6.54
N SER A 276 2.60 3.87 -7.61
CA SER A 276 3.15 2.51 -7.72
C SER A 276 4.16 2.42 -8.85
N SER A 277 5.11 1.50 -8.72
CA SER A 277 6.02 1.13 -9.80
C SER A 277 6.19 -0.38 -9.86
N ARG A 278 6.47 -0.91 -11.06
CA ARG A 278 6.69 -2.34 -11.31
C ARG A 278 7.75 -2.53 -12.37
N LYS A 279 8.64 -3.49 -12.18
CA LYS A 279 9.59 -3.91 -13.20
C LYS A 279 9.26 -5.32 -13.68
N VAL A 280 8.97 -5.47 -14.97
CA VAL A 280 8.77 -6.76 -15.62
C VAL A 280 9.92 -6.97 -16.60
N ASP A 281 10.71 -8.02 -16.38
CA ASP A 281 11.94 -8.27 -17.14
C ASP A 281 12.81 -7.00 -17.13
N GLU A 282 13.24 -6.47 -18.28
CA GLU A 282 14.03 -5.22 -18.40
C GLU A 282 13.17 -3.95 -18.58
N ALA A 283 11.85 -4.03 -18.39
CA ALA A 283 10.94 -2.90 -18.50
C ALA A 283 10.44 -2.42 -17.14
N LEU A 284 10.42 -1.12 -16.96
CA LEU A 284 9.93 -0.44 -15.77
C LEU A 284 8.68 0.38 -16.10
N TYR A 285 7.68 0.25 -15.24
CA TYR A 285 6.40 0.92 -15.32
C TYR A 285 6.18 1.74 -14.05
N LEU A 286 5.74 2.98 -14.22
CA LEU A 286 5.51 3.94 -13.14
C LEU A 286 4.09 4.49 -13.27
N VAL A 287 3.41 4.64 -12.15
CA VAL A 287 2.11 5.30 -12.06
C VAL A 287 2.24 6.47 -11.09
N THR A 288 1.96 7.68 -11.56
CA THR A 288 1.92 8.88 -10.71
C THR A 288 0.51 9.46 -10.64
N ASN A 289 0.24 10.23 -9.58
CA ASN A 289 -1.01 10.95 -9.40
C ASN A 289 -0.74 12.42 -9.05
N ARG A 290 -1.23 13.31 -9.90
CA ARG A 290 -1.07 14.75 -9.77
C ARG A 290 -2.42 15.39 -9.47
N HIS A 291 -2.64 15.82 -8.24
CA HIS A 291 -3.73 16.74 -7.92
C HIS A 291 -3.43 18.16 -8.45
N PHE A 292 -4.45 18.87 -8.93
CA PHE A 292 -4.34 20.29 -9.30
C PHE A 292 -5.54 21.09 -8.79
N ASP A 293 -5.29 22.28 -8.24
CA ASP A 293 -6.34 23.15 -7.71
C ASP A 293 -7.05 23.91 -8.84
N TYR A 294 -7.96 23.22 -9.52
CA TYR A 294 -8.71 23.76 -10.65
C TYR A 294 -9.42 25.08 -10.32
N TYR A 295 -10.11 25.17 -9.18
CA TYR A 295 -10.88 26.37 -8.84
C TYR A 295 -9.98 27.56 -8.53
N TRP A 296 -8.91 27.35 -7.77
CA TRP A 296 -7.95 28.41 -7.50
C TRP A 296 -7.29 28.90 -8.79
N ILE A 297 -6.88 27.99 -9.69
CA ILE A 297 -6.30 28.36 -10.99
C ILE A 297 -7.29 29.20 -11.81
N MET A 298 -8.55 28.77 -11.87
CA MET A 298 -9.61 29.47 -12.61
C MET A 298 -9.97 30.83 -12.00
N GLN A 299 -9.85 30.99 -10.68
CA GLN A 299 -10.17 32.23 -9.97
C GLN A 299 -9.03 33.24 -10.01
N GLU A 300 -7.83 32.82 -9.62
CA GLU A 300 -6.69 33.71 -9.41
C GLU A 300 -5.88 33.94 -10.70
N ARG A 301 -5.91 32.98 -11.64
CA ARG A 301 -5.11 33.03 -12.87
C ARG A 301 -5.89 32.64 -14.14
N PRO A 302 -7.08 33.21 -14.40
CA PRO A 302 -7.94 32.79 -15.51
C PRO A 302 -7.28 32.90 -16.90
N GLY A 303 -6.40 33.89 -17.10
CA GLY A 303 -5.69 34.08 -18.37
C GLY A 303 -4.53 33.09 -18.62
N GLN A 304 -4.12 32.32 -17.61
CA GLN A 304 -3.06 31.30 -17.70
C GLN A 304 -3.58 29.88 -17.45
N ALA A 305 -4.87 29.73 -17.11
CA ALA A 305 -5.44 28.46 -16.68
C ALA A 305 -5.24 27.34 -17.71
N GLU A 306 -5.40 27.66 -19.00
CA GLU A 306 -5.20 26.71 -20.09
C GLU A 306 -3.80 26.09 -20.08
N ASP A 307 -2.76 26.91 -19.87
CA ASP A 307 -1.38 26.43 -19.87
C ASP A 307 -0.99 25.77 -18.53
N LEU A 308 -1.52 26.26 -17.40
CA LEU A 308 -1.24 25.69 -16.07
C LEU A 308 -1.87 24.30 -15.87
N LEU A 309 -2.97 24.02 -16.57
CA LEU A 309 -3.68 22.74 -16.48
C LEU A 309 -3.16 21.68 -17.47
N LYS A 310 -2.19 22.03 -18.33
CA LYS A 310 -1.50 21.04 -19.15
C LYS A 310 -0.50 20.25 -18.29
N PRO A 311 -0.53 18.90 -18.33
CA PRO A 311 0.52 18.07 -17.76
C PRO A 311 1.85 18.32 -18.45
N VAL A 312 2.95 18.21 -17.70
CA VAL A 312 4.30 18.24 -18.25
C VAL A 312 5.13 17.11 -17.70
N TYR A 313 6.18 16.79 -18.43
CA TYR A 313 7.23 15.89 -17.96
C TYR A 313 8.56 16.28 -18.62
N ARG A 314 9.65 15.68 -18.16
CA ARG A 314 10.99 15.85 -18.72
C ARG A 314 11.64 14.49 -18.86
N ASP A 315 12.26 14.23 -20.00
CA ASP A 315 13.07 13.03 -20.23
C ASP A 315 14.40 13.45 -20.84
N SER A 316 15.52 13.06 -20.20
CA SER A 316 16.86 13.40 -20.70
C SER A 316 17.13 12.85 -22.11
N ALA A 317 16.40 11.82 -22.56
CA ALA A 317 16.49 11.29 -23.92
C ALA A 317 15.77 12.16 -24.97
N LEU A 318 14.85 13.04 -24.56
CA LEU A 318 14.09 13.93 -25.44
C LEU A 318 14.68 15.34 -25.43
N GLU A 319 14.94 15.92 -26.60
CA GLU A 319 15.30 17.34 -26.76
C GLU A 319 16.36 17.88 -25.78
N LYS A 320 17.32 17.02 -25.38
CA LYS A 320 18.33 17.30 -24.34
C LYS A 320 17.73 17.66 -22.95
N GLY A 321 16.64 17.01 -22.57
CA GLY A 321 15.95 17.24 -21.31
C GLY A 321 15.07 18.50 -21.31
N ALA A 322 14.56 18.93 -22.47
CA ALA A 322 13.59 20.02 -22.51
C ALA A 322 12.26 19.59 -21.90
N LEU A 323 11.54 20.56 -21.33
CA LEU A 323 10.21 20.33 -20.75
C LEU A 323 9.21 19.99 -21.86
N GLN A 324 8.57 18.83 -21.74
CA GLN A 324 7.52 18.37 -22.65
C GLN A 324 6.17 18.71 -22.06
N THR A 325 5.23 19.18 -22.89
CA THR A 325 3.86 19.50 -22.47
C THR A 325 2.90 18.58 -23.22
N VAL A 326 2.00 17.93 -22.48
CA VAL A 326 0.97 17.05 -23.06
C VAL A 326 -0.22 17.91 -23.46
N SER A 327 -0.66 17.80 -24.72
CA SER A 327 -1.81 18.56 -25.20
C SER A 327 -3.13 17.90 -24.78
N PHE A 328 -4.22 18.67 -24.70
CA PHE A 328 -5.51 18.13 -24.23
C PHE A 328 -6.07 17.02 -25.13
N ASP A 329 -5.72 16.99 -26.42
CA ASP A 329 -6.09 15.94 -27.36
C ASP A 329 -5.27 14.64 -27.21
N GLU A 330 -4.23 14.64 -26.37
CA GLU A 330 -3.46 13.45 -25.99
C GLU A 330 -3.86 12.91 -24.61
N ILE A 331 -4.69 13.65 -23.86
CA ILE A 331 -5.12 13.27 -22.52
C ILE A 331 -6.37 12.40 -22.63
N GLY A 332 -6.28 11.17 -22.12
CA GLY A 332 -7.45 10.33 -21.90
C GLY A 332 -8.22 10.75 -20.65
N TYR A 333 -9.45 10.27 -20.47
CA TYR A 333 -10.15 10.39 -19.21
C TYR A 333 -11.05 9.17 -18.99
N PHE A 334 -11.37 8.92 -17.73
CA PHE A 334 -12.23 7.82 -17.31
C PHE A 334 -13.65 8.36 -17.12
N PRO A 335 -14.60 8.07 -18.05
CA PRO A 335 -15.92 8.67 -17.95
C PRO A 335 -16.63 8.23 -16.66
N GLY A 336 -17.12 9.20 -15.89
CA GLY A 336 -17.75 8.96 -14.58
C GLY A 336 -16.79 8.83 -13.40
N ALA A 337 -15.46 8.90 -13.62
CA ALA A 337 -14.42 8.97 -12.59
C ALA A 337 -13.53 10.21 -12.80
N VAL A 338 -14.13 11.30 -13.27
CA VAL A 338 -13.42 12.57 -13.48
C VAL A 338 -13.25 13.29 -12.15
N GLU A 339 -12.00 13.61 -11.83
CA GLU A 339 -11.56 14.36 -10.65
C GLU A 339 -10.50 15.39 -11.09
N PRO A 340 -10.21 16.43 -10.28
CA PRO A 340 -9.13 17.39 -10.53
C PRO A 340 -7.74 16.78 -10.28
N ASN A 341 -7.52 15.63 -10.89
CA ASN A 341 -6.32 14.80 -10.79
C ASN A 341 -5.93 14.29 -12.17
N TYR A 342 -4.63 14.16 -12.41
CA TYR A 342 -4.09 13.40 -13.53
C TYR A 342 -3.36 12.16 -13.04
N ILE A 343 -3.68 11.01 -13.60
CA ILE A 343 -2.85 9.81 -13.52
C ILE A 343 -1.91 9.81 -14.71
N THR A 344 -0.62 9.58 -14.46
CA THR A 344 0.34 9.36 -15.54
C THR A 344 0.87 7.94 -15.47
N LEU A 345 0.73 7.19 -16.56
CA LEU A 345 1.39 5.90 -16.77
C LEU A 345 2.66 6.15 -17.58
N MET A 346 3.81 5.76 -17.06
CA MET A 346 5.09 5.88 -17.76
C MET A 346 5.74 4.51 -17.90
N GLY A 347 6.15 4.17 -19.13
CA GLY A 347 6.86 2.94 -19.48
C GLY A 347 8.28 3.23 -19.99
N LEU A 348 9.26 2.49 -19.48
CA LEU A 348 10.67 2.63 -19.82
C LEU A 348 11.33 1.26 -20.01
N SER A 349 12.11 1.08 -21.08
CA SER A 349 12.99 -0.08 -21.23
C SER A 349 14.40 0.27 -20.75
N LEU A 350 14.94 -0.52 -19.82
CA LEU A 350 16.27 -0.33 -19.22
C LEU A 350 17.42 -0.71 -20.16
N ASP A 351 17.14 -1.49 -21.21
CA ASP A 351 18.10 -1.84 -22.26
C ASP A 351 18.18 -0.80 -23.38
N ARG A 352 17.10 -0.01 -23.55
CA ARG A 352 16.97 0.99 -24.62
C ARG A 352 16.88 2.40 -24.05
N LEU A 353 17.84 2.76 -23.19
CA LEU A 353 17.85 4.05 -22.49
C LEU A 353 17.95 5.29 -23.40
N THR A 354 18.29 5.13 -24.68
CA THR A 354 18.29 6.21 -25.66
C THR A 354 16.92 6.47 -26.29
N GLU A 355 15.98 5.54 -26.17
CA GLU A 355 14.61 5.70 -26.68
C GLU A 355 13.75 6.48 -25.67
N PRO A 356 12.85 7.37 -26.12
CA PRO A 356 11.93 8.06 -25.24
C PRO A 356 11.08 7.10 -24.41
N ALA A 357 10.81 7.49 -23.16
CA ALA A 357 9.82 6.79 -22.35
C ALA A 357 8.43 7.00 -22.94
N GLU A 358 7.58 5.98 -22.85
CA GLU A 358 6.16 6.15 -23.15
C GLU A 358 5.49 6.81 -21.96
N VAL A 359 4.63 7.80 -22.23
CA VAL A 359 3.91 8.57 -21.22
C VAL A 359 2.46 8.71 -21.69
N GLU A 360 1.54 8.10 -20.95
CA GLU A 360 0.10 8.25 -21.15
C GLU A 360 -0.49 8.99 -19.95
N VAL A 361 -1.29 10.04 -20.21
CA VAL A 361 -1.91 10.83 -19.15
C VAL A 361 -3.43 10.70 -19.21
N PHE A 362 -4.03 10.47 -18.05
CA PHE A 362 -5.47 10.32 -17.90
C PHE A 362 -6.02 11.27 -16.85
N LEU A 363 -7.11 11.98 -17.15
CA LEU A 363 -7.87 12.76 -16.18
C LEU A 363 -8.72 11.84 -15.30
N GLY A 364 -8.51 11.94 -14.00
CA GLY A 364 -9.13 11.10 -12.97
C GLY A 364 -8.14 10.73 -11.87
N ARG A 365 -8.62 10.04 -10.85
CA ARG A 365 -7.82 9.59 -9.71
C ARG A 365 -7.69 8.07 -9.71
N GLY A 366 -6.46 7.58 -9.54
CA GLY A 366 -6.15 6.17 -9.35
C GLY A 366 -5.85 5.91 -7.88
N GLN A 367 -6.36 4.80 -7.35
CA GLN A 367 -6.16 4.44 -5.94
C GLN A 367 -5.37 3.14 -5.79
N ASN A 368 -5.70 2.10 -6.56
CA ASN A 368 -5.08 0.79 -6.42
C ASN A 368 -4.55 0.27 -7.76
N ILE A 369 -3.31 -0.21 -7.74
CA ILE A 369 -2.59 -0.72 -8.91
C ILE A 369 -2.20 -2.18 -8.67
N TYR A 370 -2.52 -3.05 -9.63
CA TYR A 370 -2.05 -4.42 -9.68
C TYR A 370 -1.34 -4.67 -11.02
N ALA A 371 -0.29 -5.48 -11.04
CA ALA A 371 0.38 -5.85 -12.28
C ALA A 371 0.71 -7.33 -12.31
N SER A 372 0.45 -7.95 -13.46
CA SER A 372 1.00 -9.24 -13.87
C SER A 372 2.16 -9.02 -14.84
N ARG A 373 2.72 -10.10 -15.38
CA ARG A 373 3.81 -9.99 -16.39
C ARG A 373 3.36 -9.31 -17.68
N GLU A 374 2.08 -9.41 -18.03
CA GLU A 374 1.56 -8.92 -19.32
C GLU A 374 0.56 -7.79 -19.17
N ASN A 375 0.05 -7.52 -17.96
CA ASN A 375 -1.02 -6.56 -17.74
C ASN A 375 -0.78 -5.68 -16.50
N LEU A 376 -1.20 -4.43 -16.58
CA LEU A 376 -1.36 -3.51 -15.45
C LEU A 376 -2.84 -3.17 -15.31
N TYR A 377 -3.34 -3.18 -14.08
CA TYR A 377 -4.72 -2.90 -13.74
C TYR A 377 -4.78 -1.67 -12.86
N VAL A 378 -5.60 -0.70 -13.26
CA VAL A 378 -5.95 0.46 -12.46
C VAL A 378 -7.38 0.29 -11.96
N ALA A 379 -7.53 0.16 -10.64
CA ALA A 379 -8.83 0.04 -10.00
C ALA A 379 -9.22 1.36 -9.33
N MET A 380 -10.41 1.86 -9.67
CA MET A 380 -10.95 3.15 -9.25
C MET A 380 -12.28 2.95 -8.54
N GLU A 381 -12.34 3.38 -7.28
CA GLU A 381 -13.58 3.35 -6.51
C GLU A 381 -14.48 4.52 -6.92
N LYS A 382 -15.74 4.21 -7.17
CA LYS A 382 -16.76 5.18 -7.57
C LYS A 382 -17.90 5.16 -6.57
N TRP A 383 -18.27 6.36 -6.14
CA TRP A 383 -19.43 6.63 -5.31
C TRP A 383 -20.53 7.19 -6.20
N GLU A 384 -21.60 6.41 -6.39
CA GLU A 384 -22.76 6.88 -7.14
C GLU A 384 -23.76 7.56 -6.21
N ALA A 385 -23.88 8.88 -6.35
CA ALA A 385 -24.98 9.62 -5.73
C ALA A 385 -26.24 9.28 -6.51
N PRO A 386 -27.34 8.91 -5.84
CA PRO A 386 -28.61 8.78 -6.52
C PRO A 386 -28.99 10.12 -7.17
N ALA A 387 -29.53 10.04 -8.39
CA ALA A 387 -29.95 11.19 -9.17
C ALA A 387 -30.88 12.12 -8.38
N GLU A 388 -30.74 13.41 -8.64
CA GLU A 388 -31.46 14.50 -7.98
C GLU A 388 -32.99 14.24 -7.94
N ASN A 389 -33.62 14.58 -6.79
CA ASN A 389 -35.07 14.62 -6.49
C ASN A 389 -35.69 13.49 -5.63
N ILE A 390 -35.18 13.27 -4.42
CA ILE A 390 -36.01 12.67 -3.35
C ILE A 390 -36.09 13.65 -2.17
N TRP A 391 -37.12 14.50 -2.19
CA TRP A 391 -37.61 15.26 -1.04
C TRP A 391 -38.98 14.72 -0.64
N PRO A 392 -39.28 14.46 0.66
CA PRO A 392 -38.46 14.77 1.83
C PRO A 392 -37.24 13.84 1.94
N MET A 393 -36.15 14.34 2.54
CA MET A 393 -34.91 13.59 2.81
C MET A 393 -35.28 12.18 3.34
N PRO A 394 -35.03 11.09 2.61
CA PRO A 394 -35.35 9.76 3.08
C PRO A 394 -34.50 9.46 4.33
N ARG A 395 -35.14 8.83 5.32
CA ARG A 395 -34.50 8.39 6.56
C ARG A 395 -33.31 7.49 6.24
N MET A 396 -32.15 7.78 6.82
CA MET A 396 -31.07 6.87 7.25
C MET A 396 -31.21 5.42 6.71
N GLY A 397 -30.99 5.24 5.41
CA GLY A 397 -31.37 4.03 4.69
C GLY A 397 -30.94 4.17 3.23
N TRP A 398 -29.63 4.31 3.02
CA TRP A 398 -29.04 4.43 1.68
C TRP A 398 -28.67 3.02 1.19
N GLU A 399 -28.95 2.68 -0.05
CA GLU A 399 -28.25 1.56 -0.68
C GLU A 399 -26.81 1.99 -0.92
N ASP A 400 -25.85 1.17 -0.47
CA ASP A 400 -24.45 1.40 -0.76
C ASP A 400 -24.21 1.03 -2.23
N ASN A 401 -24.22 2.05 -3.10
CA ASN A 401 -23.97 1.90 -4.53
C ASN A 401 -22.50 2.15 -4.87
N THR A 402 -21.59 1.74 -3.98
CA THR A 402 -20.16 1.72 -4.28
C THR A 402 -19.86 0.66 -5.34
N ARG A 403 -19.04 1.04 -6.32
CA ARG A 403 -18.45 0.10 -7.28
C ARG A 403 -16.99 0.44 -7.53
N THR A 404 -16.24 -0.54 -8.02
CA THR A 404 -14.88 -0.38 -8.48
C THR A 404 -14.85 -0.58 -9.99
N ASP A 405 -14.50 0.47 -10.73
CA ASP A 405 -14.19 0.40 -12.15
C ASP A 405 -12.75 -0.08 -12.32
N VAL A 406 -12.50 -0.99 -13.25
CA VAL A 406 -11.20 -1.64 -13.50
C VAL A 406 -10.80 -1.39 -14.95
N TYR A 407 -9.59 -0.86 -15.14
CA TYR A 407 -8.99 -0.61 -16.45
C TYR A 407 -7.75 -1.49 -16.60
N ARG A 408 -7.73 -2.33 -17.65
CA ARG A 408 -6.60 -3.21 -17.97
C ARG A 408 -5.77 -2.60 -19.09
N PHE A 409 -4.47 -2.49 -18.86
CA PHE A 409 -3.46 -2.04 -19.80
C PHE A 409 -2.51 -3.20 -20.12
N ALA A 410 -2.30 -3.50 -21.39
CA ALA A 410 -1.31 -4.48 -21.82
C ALA A 410 0.11 -3.87 -21.73
N LEU A 411 1.04 -4.65 -21.20
CA LEU A 411 2.44 -4.30 -20.99
C LEU A 411 3.32 -5.01 -22.02
N ASN A 412 4.18 -4.27 -22.71
CA ASN A 412 5.13 -4.85 -23.66
C ASN A 412 6.46 -4.09 -23.72
N GLN A 413 7.47 -4.55 -22.98
CA GLN A 413 8.84 -4.02 -23.01
C GLN A 413 8.94 -2.48 -22.86
N GLY A 414 8.24 -1.93 -21.86
CA GLY A 414 8.17 -0.49 -21.61
C GLY A 414 7.11 0.21 -22.45
N ARG A 415 6.32 -0.53 -23.23
CA ARG A 415 5.09 -0.04 -23.85
C ARG A 415 3.84 -0.34 -23.03
N ILE A 416 2.86 0.55 -23.10
CA ILE A 416 1.58 0.52 -22.39
C ILE A 416 0.47 0.74 -23.42
N SER A 417 -0.63 -0.02 -23.32
CA SER A 417 -1.80 0.21 -24.16
C SER A 417 -3.07 -0.23 -23.46
N HIS A 418 -4.14 0.57 -23.50
CA HIS A 418 -5.44 0.18 -22.95
C HIS A 418 -6.00 -1.03 -23.71
N ALA A 419 -6.43 -2.05 -22.97
CA ALA A 419 -6.87 -3.33 -23.53
C ALA A 419 -8.31 -3.70 -23.18
N ALA A 420 -8.80 -3.37 -21.98
CA ALA A 420 -10.17 -3.64 -21.56
C ALA A 420 -10.61 -2.75 -20.39
N THR A 421 -11.92 -2.62 -20.21
CA THR A 421 -12.54 -1.95 -19.06
C THR A 421 -13.69 -2.81 -18.55
N GLY A 422 -13.89 -2.87 -17.23
CA GLY A 422 -15.05 -3.49 -16.60
C GLY A 422 -15.28 -2.94 -15.19
N HIS A 423 -16.20 -3.53 -14.44
CA HIS A 423 -16.48 -3.12 -13.06
C HIS A 423 -16.94 -4.27 -12.19
N VAL A 424 -16.83 -4.04 -10.87
CA VAL A 424 -17.40 -4.91 -9.83
C VAL A 424 -18.03 -4.06 -8.72
N PRO A 425 -19.10 -4.53 -8.05
CA PRO A 425 -19.64 -3.86 -6.87
C PRO A 425 -18.64 -3.81 -5.71
N GLY A 426 -18.73 -2.75 -4.89
CA GLY A 426 -17.95 -2.55 -3.67
C GLY A 426 -16.60 -1.87 -3.86
N ARG A 427 -15.95 -1.59 -2.73
CA ARG A 427 -14.60 -1.04 -2.60
C ARG A 427 -13.56 -2.13 -2.38
N ILE A 428 -12.31 -1.87 -2.73
CA ILE A 428 -11.20 -2.81 -2.58
C ILE A 428 -10.35 -2.46 -1.38
N LEU A 429 -9.80 -3.47 -0.70
CA LEU A 429 -8.92 -3.20 0.43
C LEU A 429 -7.57 -2.65 -0.02
N ASN A 430 -6.90 -3.38 -0.93
CA ASN A 430 -5.57 -3.04 -1.44
C ASN A 430 -5.21 -3.93 -2.65
N GLN A 431 -3.97 -3.84 -3.14
CA GLN A 431 -3.48 -4.62 -4.27
C GLN A 431 -3.62 -6.15 -4.12
N PHE A 432 -3.61 -6.71 -2.90
CA PHE A 432 -3.76 -8.15 -2.64
C PHE A 432 -5.18 -8.66 -2.75
N SER A 433 -6.14 -7.73 -2.78
CA SER A 433 -7.51 -8.01 -3.18
C SER A 433 -7.63 -8.22 -4.69
N MET A 434 -6.53 -8.19 -5.45
CA MET A 434 -6.49 -8.41 -6.89
C MET A 434 -5.44 -9.46 -7.28
N ASP A 435 -5.74 -10.26 -8.30
CA ASP A 435 -4.84 -11.26 -8.87
C ASP A 435 -5.20 -11.57 -10.34
N GLU A 436 -4.25 -12.11 -11.09
CA GLU A 436 -4.47 -12.69 -12.41
C GLU A 436 -3.99 -14.14 -12.45
N HIS A 437 -4.89 -15.06 -12.80
CA HIS A 437 -4.58 -16.48 -12.92
C HIS A 437 -5.20 -17.10 -14.16
N GLN A 438 -4.36 -17.73 -15.00
CA GLN A 438 -4.79 -18.42 -16.22
C GLN A 438 -5.74 -17.58 -17.10
N GLY A 439 -5.40 -16.30 -17.32
CA GLY A 439 -6.19 -15.39 -18.15
C GLY A 439 -7.48 -14.86 -17.51
N HIS A 440 -7.67 -15.04 -16.20
CA HIS A 440 -8.78 -14.50 -15.44
C HIS A 440 -8.29 -13.50 -14.41
N PHE A 441 -8.91 -12.33 -14.37
CA PHE A 441 -8.70 -11.33 -13.33
C PHE A 441 -9.63 -11.63 -12.15
N ARG A 442 -9.12 -11.59 -10.93
CA ARG A 442 -9.84 -11.98 -9.72
C ARG A 442 -9.75 -10.84 -8.73
N ILE A 443 -10.88 -10.48 -8.13
CA ILE A 443 -10.98 -9.29 -7.27
C ILE A 443 -11.91 -9.55 -6.09
N ALA A 444 -11.50 -9.11 -4.90
CA ALA A 444 -12.31 -9.16 -3.69
C ALA A 444 -12.70 -7.75 -3.22
N THR A 445 -13.95 -7.55 -2.84
CA THR A 445 -14.48 -6.22 -2.50
C THR A 445 -15.39 -6.26 -1.26
N THR A 446 -15.62 -5.09 -0.68
CA THR A 446 -16.61 -4.88 0.40
C THR A 446 -17.65 -3.87 -0.06
N THR A 447 -18.94 -4.16 0.14
CA THR A 447 -20.05 -3.19 0.01
C THR A 447 -20.67 -2.95 1.37
N GLY A 448 -21.34 -1.83 1.57
CA GLY A 448 -22.09 -1.58 2.79
C GLY A 448 -21.21 -1.07 3.93
N ASN A 449 -21.84 -0.93 5.09
CA ASN A 449 -21.23 -0.33 6.28
C ASN A 449 -21.41 -1.24 7.50
N THR A 450 -20.36 -1.37 8.31
CA THR A 450 -20.27 -2.34 9.42
C THR A 450 -21.20 -2.00 10.60
N TRP A 451 -21.54 -0.71 10.78
CA TRP A 451 -22.48 -0.24 11.82
C TRP A 451 -23.96 -0.44 11.45
N ARG A 452 -24.24 -0.79 10.19
CA ARG A 452 -25.61 -0.99 9.72
C ARG A 452 -26.08 -2.42 9.98
N THR A 453 -27.39 -2.56 10.13
CA THR A 453 -28.08 -3.85 10.37
C THR A 453 -29.27 -4.05 9.41
N ASP A 454 -29.36 -3.20 8.39
CA ASP A 454 -30.38 -3.20 7.34
C ASP A 454 -29.75 -3.60 5.99
N GLU A 455 -30.41 -3.27 4.88
CA GLU A 455 -29.96 -3.62 3.52
C GLU A 455 -28.56 -3.05 3.18
N GLY A 456 -28.10 -1.99 3.87
CA GLY A 456 -26.76 -1.41 3.71
C GLY A 456 -25.71 -1.94 4.68
N THR A 457 -25.98 -3.08 5.34
CA THR A 457 -24.99 -3.79 6.17
C THR A 457 -23.76 -4.17 5.35
N SER A 458 -22.56 -4.13 5.96
CA SER A 458 -21.32 -4.56 5.31
C SER A 458 -21.41 -6.00 4.80
N LYS A 459 -20.94 -6.24 3.59
CA LYS A 459 -20.88 -7.55 2.95
C LYS A 459 -19.63 -7.63 2.07
N ASN A 460 -19.00 -8.80 2.05
CA ASN A 460 -17.79 -9.03 1.28
C ASN A 460 -18.10 -9.89 0.06
N HIS A 461 -17.36 -9.68 -1.01
CA HIS A 461 -17.58 -10.35 -2.29
C HIS A 461 -16.27 -10.79 -2.91
N LEU A 462 -16.34 -11.78 -3.79
CA LEU A 462 -15.25 -12.17 -4.66
C LEU A 462 -15.78 -12.35 -6.07
N TYR A 463 -15.15 -11.70 -7.04
CA TYR A 463 -15.50 -11.76 -8.45
C TYR A 463 -14.35 -12.32 -9.27
N VAL A 464 -14.71 -13.09 -10.30
CA VAL A 464 -13.79 -13.57 -11.33
C VAL A 464 -14.24 -12.99 -12.66
N LEU A 465 -13.33 -12.35 -13.37
CA LEU A 465 -13.54 -11.68 -14.66
C LEU A 465 -12.64 -12.30 -15.73
N ASP A 466 -13.08 -12.27 -16.98
CA ASP A 466 -12.23 -12.66 -18.10
C ASP A 466 -11.27 -11.54 -18.53
N VAL A 467 -10.45 -11.84 -19.54
CA VAL A 467 -9.49 -10.90 -20.14
C VAL A 467 -10.14 -9.62 -20.68
N ASN A 468 -11.42 -9.64 -21.02
CA ASN A 468 -12.17 -8.46 -21.45
C ASN A 468 -12.89 -7.78 -20.27
N LEU A 469 -12.56 -8.19 -19.04
CA LEU A 469 -13.16 -7.72 -17.79
C LEU A 469 -14.69 -7.95 -17.72
N ASN A 470 -15.19 -8.99 -18.37
CA ASN A 470 -16.56 -9.44 -18.17
C ASN A 470 -16.64 -10.41 -17.00
N ARG A 471 -17.64 -10.24 -16.12
CA ARG A 471 -17.87 -11.13 -14.98
C ARG A 471 -18.15 -12.57 -15.43
N LYS A 472 -17.31 -13.51 -14.99
CA LYS A 472 -17.42 -14.96 -15.22
C LYS A 472 -18.06 -15.69 -14.05
N GLY A 473 -17.68 -15.35 -12.83
CA GLY A 473 -18.15 -15.97 -11.60
C GLY A 473 -18.14 -14.99 -10.45
N ALA A 474 -18.90 -15.29 -9.41
CA ALA A 474 -18.98 -14.47 -8.21
C ALA A 474 -19.35 -15.30 -6.98
N ILE A 475 -18.84 -14.88 -5.83
CA ILE A 475 -19.39 -15.21 -4.51
C ILE A 475 -19.75 -13.87 -3.89
N GLU A 476 -21.03 -13.68 -3.61
CA GLU A 476 -21.54 -12.45 -3.00
C GLU A 476 -22.00 -12.74 -1.55
N ASP A 477 -22.09 -11.68 -0.75
CA ASP A 477 -22.64 -11.72 0.61
C ASP A 477 -21.84 -12.58 1.62
N ILE A 478 -20.52 -12.61 1.47
CA ILE A 478 -19.58 -13.27 2.40
C ILE A 478 -19.51 -12.45 3.70
N ALA A 479 -19.66 -13.14 4.83
CA ALA A 479 -19.53 -12.57 6.17
C ALA A 479 -20.30 -11.26 6.40
N PRO A 480 -21.65 -11.26 6.36
CA PRO A 480 -22.42 -10.05 6.61
C PRO A 480 -22.05 -9.42 7.96
N THR A 481 -22.00 -8.09 8.00
CA THR A 481 -21.55 -7.22 9.10
C THR A 481 -20.03 -7.11 9.30
N GLU A 482 -19.23 -7.83 8.52
CA GLU A 482 -17.77 -7.81 8.58
C GLU A 482 -17.19 -7.13 7.34
N ARG A 483 -15.94 -6.66 7.42
CA ARG A 483 -15.18 -6.14 6.26
C ARG A 483 -13.92 -6.97 6.01
N ILE A 484 -13.43 -6.97 4.77
CA ILE A 484 -12.15 -7.60 4.42
C ILE A 484 -11.00 -6.91 5.16
N TYR A 485 -10.11 -7.72 5.72
CA TYR A 485 -8.84 -7.30 6.35
C TYR A 485 -7.60 -7.84 5.65
N SER A 486 -7.69 -9.01 5.02
CA SER A 486 -6.64 -9.55 4.17
C SER A 486 -7.22 -10.51 3.14
N VAL A 487 -6.63 -10.57 1.96
CA VAL A 487 -6.98 -11.50 0.88
C VAL A 487 -5.70 -12.02 0.27
N ARG A 488 -5.63 -13.34 0.07
CA ARG A 488 -4.51 -14.00 -0.59
C ARG A 488 -4.98 -14.94 -1.66
N PHE A 489 -4.62 -14.67 -2.91
CA PHE A 489 -4.80 -15.60 -4.02
C PHE A 489 -3.61 -16.56 -4.13
N MET A 490 -3.88 -17.86 -4.30
CA MET A 490 -2.88 -18.92 -4.44
C MET A 490 -3.36 -19.96 -5.45
N GLY A 491 -2.93 -19.82 -6.70
CA GLY A 491 -3.32 -20.74 -7.79
C GLY A 491 -4.84 -20.85 -7.89
N GLU A 492 -5.38 -22.06 -7.77
CA GLU A 492 -6.81 -22.37 -7.81
C GLU A 492 -7.60 -21.96 -6.54
N ARG A 493 -7.00 -21.24 -5.57
CA ARG A 493 -7.66 -20.87 -4.31
C ARG A 493 -7.51 -19.40 -3.97
N ALA A 494 -8.43 -18.90 -3.14
CA ALA A 494 -8.25 -17.67 -2.39
C ALA A 494 -8.49 -17.91 -0.89
N TYR A 495 -7.78 -17.14 -0.08
CA TYR A 495 -7.96 -17.06 1.36
C TYR A 495 -8.38 -15.64 1.71
N MET A 496 -9.37 -15.50 2.57
CA MET A 496 -9.91 -14.20 2.93
C MET A 496 -10.11 -14.13 4.44
N VAL A 497 -9.63 -13.06 5.05
CA VAL A 497 -9.86 -12.74 6.46
C VAL A 497 -10.80 -11.54 6.51
N THR A 498 -11.86 -11.67 7.30
CA THR A 498 -12.81 -10.58 7.59
C THR A 498 -12.83 -10.34 9.09
N PHE A 499 -13.09 -9.10 9.53
CA PHE A 499 -13.09 -8.75 10.96
C PHE A 499 -14.30 -7.91 11.37
N ARG A 500 -14.77 -8.17 12.59
CA ARG A 500 -15.63 -7.29 13.39
C ARG A 500 -15.27 -7.40 14.89
N GLU A 501 -15.17 -8.62 15.41
CA GLU A 501 -14.79 -8.95 16.81
C GLU A 501 -14.02 -10.28 16.93
N ILE A 502 -14.38 -11.31 16.13
CA ILE A 502 -13.70 -12.61 16.00
C ILE A 502 -13.71 -13.01 14.52
N ASP A 503 -12.57 -13.41 13.97
CA ASP A 503 -12.35 -13.41 12.52
C ASP A 503 -12.46 -14.77 11.88
N PRO A 504 -13.32 -14.95 10.87
CA PRO A 504 -13.24 -16.10 10.00
C PRO A 504 -12.14 -15.94 8.94
N PHE A 505 -11.18 -16.87 8.96
CA PHE A 505 -10.31 -17.21 7.83
C PHE A 505 -11.08 -18.13 6.88
N TYR A 506 -11.47 -17.63 5.70
CA TYR A 506 -12.17 -18.36 4.66
C TYR A 506 -11.21 -19.04 3.68
N VAL A 507 -11.57 -20.24 3.23
CA VAL A 507 -10.92 -20.94 2.11
C VAL A 507 -11.91 -21.00 0.94
N ILE A 508 -11.53 -20.40 -0.18
CA ILE A 508 -12.38 -20.24 -1.37
C ILE A 508 -11.77 -21.01 -2.54
N ASP A 509 -12.59 -21.84 -3.20
CA ASP A 509 -12.25 -22.52 -4.46
C ASP A 509 -12.44 -21.58 -5.65
N LEU A 510 -11.42 -21.53 -6.51
CA LEU A 510 -11.38 -20.76 -7.74
C LEU A 510 -10.95 -21.62 -8.93
N LYS A 511 -11.04 -22.95 -8.79
CA LYS A 511 -10.68 -23.90 -9.84
C LYS A 511 -11.57 -23.79 -11.06
N ASP A 512 -12.88 -23.61 -10.86
CA ASP A 512 -13.82 -23.25 -11.92
C ASP A 512 -14.11 -21.75 -11.86
N PRO A 513 -13.54 -20.93 -12.77
CA PRO A 513 -13.75 -19.49 -12.81
C PRO A 513 -15.22 -19.06 -12.89
N ALA A 514 -16.11 -19.93 -13.40
CA ALA A 514 -17.54 -19.63 -13.52
C ALA A 514 -18.33 -19.98 -12.24
N LYS A 515 -17.75 -20.78 -11.34
CA LYS A 515 -18.42 -21.29 -10.15
C LYS A 515 -17.48 -21.29 -8.93
N PRO A 516 -17.04 -20.12 -8.47
CA PRO A 516 -16.27 -20.02 -7.23
C PRO A 516 -17.15 -20.42 -6.03
N GLU A 517 -16.57 -21.12 -5.04
CA GLU A 517 -17.31 -21.64 -3.89
C GLU A 517 -16.51 -21.53 -2.58
N ILE A 518 -17.17 -21.25 -1.46
CA ILE A 518 -16.53 -21.31 -0.13
C ILE A 518 -16.42 -22.79 0.29
N LEU A 519 -15.20 -23.26 0.53
CA LEU A 519 -14.93 -24.64 0.93
C LEU A 519 -15.04 -24.83 2.44
N GLY A 520 -14.57 -23.85 3.21
CA GLY A 520 -14.53 -23.92 4.67
C GLY A 520 -14.11 -22.59 5.29
N TYR A 521 -14.22 -22.50 6.61
CA TYR A 521 -13.77 -21.33 7.37
C TYR A 521 -13.28 -21.74 8.76
N LEU A 522 -12.45 -20.88 9.35
CA LEU A 522 -11.93 -21.03 10.72
C LEU A 522 -12.06 -19.71 11.46
N LYS A 523 -12.73 -19.71 12.63
CA LYS A 523 -12.79 -18.52 13.49
C LYS A 523 -11.61 -18.46 14.44
N ILE A 524 -10.89 -17.34 14.47
CA ILE A 524 -9.74 -17.08 15.34
C ILE A 524 -9.86 -15.73 16.06
N PRO A 525 -9.33 -15.60 17.29
CA PRO A 525 -9.10 -14.29 17.89
C PRO A 525 -7.90 -13.60 17.22
N GLY A 526 -7.95 -12.27 17.16
CA GLY A 526 -6.99 -11.47 16.40
C GLY A 526 -7.22 -11.54 14.90
N TYR A 527 -6.47 -10.70 14.18
CA TYR A 527 -6.54 -10.59 12.72
C TYR A 527 -5.16 -10.83 12.11
N SER A 528 -5.14 -11.20 10.82
CA SER A 528 -3.94 -11.19 10.00
C SER A 528 -4.04 -10.02 9.02
N ASP A 529 -3.11 -9.07 9.13
CA ASP A 529 -2.92 -8.01 8.14
C ASP A 529 -2.25 -8.57 6.87
N TYR A 530 -1.47 -9.64 7.06
CA TYR A 530 -0.58 -10.21 6.04
C TYR A 530 -0.57 -11.76 6.09
N LEU A 531 -0.99 -12.41 5.01
CA LEU A 531 -1.04 -13.85 4.74
C LEU A 531 0.03 -14.30 3.74
N HIS A 532 1.09 -14.91 4.24
CA HIS A 532 2.16 -15.45 3.40
C HIS A 532 1.96 -16.93 3.02
N PRO A 533 1.96 -17.29 1.74
CA PRO A 533 2.02 -18.68 1.31
C PRO A 533 3.28 -19.41 1.82
N TYR A 534 3.13 -20.53 2.53
CA TYR A 534 4.27 -21.38 2.92
C TYR A 534 4.43 -22.60 1.99
N ASP A 535 3.31 -23.24 1.66
CA ASP A 535 3.20 -24.25 0.59
C ASP A 535 1.75 -24.41 0.13
N ALA A 536 1.46 -25.46 -0.63
CA ALA A 536 0.13 -25.73 -1.15
C ALA A 536 -0.97 -25.87 -0.07
N ASN A 537 -0.60 -26.19 1.17
CA ASN A 537 -1.52 -26.49 2.27
C ASN A 537 -1.27 -25.67 3.54
N HIS A 538 -0.29 -24.76 3.55
CA HIS A 538 0.03 -23.96 4.72
C HIS A 538 0.20 -22.48 4.38
N ILE A 539 -0.38 -21.62 5.21
CA ILE A 539 -0.36 -20.16 5.11
C ILE A 539 0.10 -19.60 6.44
N ILE A 540 0.99 -18.61 6.43
CA ILE A 540 1.46 -17.92 7.63
C ILE A 540 0.74 -16.57 7.73
N GLY A 541 -0.03 -16.36 8.79
CA GLY A 541 -0.63 -15.06 9.10
C GLY A 541 0.29 -14.23 9.99
N PHE A 542 0.39 -12.94 9.71
CA PHE A 542 1.05 -11.93 10.51
C PHE A 542 0.05 -10.79 10.75
N GLY A 543 -0.07 -10.35 12.01
CA GLY A 543 -1.06 -9.36 12.39
C GLY A 543 -0.98 -9.02 13.88
N LYS A 544 -2.14 -8.80 14.51
CA LYS A 544 -2.25 -8.54 15.95
C LYS A 544 -3.10 -9.59 16.64
N GLU A 545 -2.74 -9.91 17.87
CA GLU A 545 -3.65 -10.59 18.78
C GLU A 545 -4.75 -9.62 19.21
N VAL A 546 -5.94 -10.14 19.55
CA VAL A 546 -7.03 -9.31 20.05
C VAL A 546 -7.65 -9.96 21.29
N TYR A 547 -7.81 -9.15 22.33
CA TYR A 547 -8.47 -9.53 23.56
C TYR A 547 -9.89 -8.96 23.59
N ASP A 548 -10.90 -9.83 23.69
CA ASP A 548 -12.28 -9.40 23.95
C ASP A 548 -12.46 -9.10 25.44
N VAL A 549 -12.72 -7.83 25.75
CA VAL A 549 -13.16 -7.40 27.09
C VAL A 549 -14.54 -6.76 27.03
N LYS A 550 -15.54 -7.54 27.44
CA LYS A 550 -16.94 -7.12 27.54
C LYS A 550 -17.49 -6.58 26.20
N GLY A 551 -17.12 -7.22 25.09
CA GLY A 551 -17.51 -6.80 23.74
C GLY A 551 -16.67 -5.67 23.16
N ASN A 552 -15.49 -5.39 23.74
CA ASN A 552 -14.51 -4.49 23.15
C ASN A 552 -13.30 -5.30 22.71
N ALA A 553 -12.97 -5.22 21.41
CA ALA A 553 -11.74 -5.77 20.86
C ALA A 553 -10.56 -4.85 21.22
N ILE A 554 -9.61 -5.35 22.00
CA ILE A 554 -8.40 -4.61 22.39
C ILE A 554 -7.19 -5.24 21.69
N PRO A 555 -6.44 -4.47 20.88
CA PRO A 555 -5.22 -4.96 20.24
C PRO A 555 -4.15 -5.37 21.26
N GLY A 556 -3.62 -6.57 21.08
CA GLY A 556 -2.53 -7.16 21.86
C GLY A 556 -1.17 -6.97 21.20
N GLY A 557 -0.29 -7.96 21.38
CA GLY A 557 1.02 -8.01 20.75
C GLY A 557 0.98 -8.35 19.26
N PHE A 558 2.16 -8.39 18.65
CA PHE A 558 2.32 -8.85 17.27
C PHE A 558 2.07 -10.36 17.20
N LYS A 559 1.21 -10.80 16.29
CA LYS A 559 0.80 -12.21 16.16
C LYS A 559 1.37 -12.83 14.90
N MET A 560 1.92 -14.04 15.03
CA MET A 560 2.22 -14.96 13.94
C MET A 560 1.38 -16.23 14.09
N ALA A 561 0.77 -16.70 13.00
CA ALA A 561 -0.04 -17.91 12.98
C ALA A 561 0.30 -18.79 11.78
N VAL A 562 0.13 -20.11 11.90
CA VAL A 562 0.17 -21.05 10.77
C VAL A 562 -1.20 -21.67 10.60
N PHE A 563 -1.79 -21.47 9.43
CA PHE A 563 -3.04 -22.10 9.03
C PHE A 563 -2.74 -23.34 8.18
N ASP A 564 -3.29 -24.48 8.59
CA ASP A 564 -3.23 -25.73 7.84
C ASP A 564 -4.57 -25.94 7.13
N VAL A 565 -4.51 -26.01 5.81
CA VAL A 565 -5.65 -26.18 4.91
C VAL A 565 -5.57 -27.48 4.12
N SER A 566 -4.84 -28.48 4.65
CA SER A 566 -4.80 -29.83 4.06
C SER A 566 -6.20 -30.45 3.96
N ASP A 567 -7.06 -30.17 4.94
CA ASP A 567 -8.52 -30.32 4.82
C ASP A 567 -9.15 -28.93 4.64
N VAL A 568 -9.35 -28.53 3.40
CA VAL A 568 -9.93 -27.23 3.01
C VAL A 568 -11.32 -26.99 3.58
N THR A 569 -12.06 -28.05 3.94
CA THR A 569 -13.39 -27.91 4.54
C THR A 569 -13.34 -27.59 6.03
N ARG A 570 -12.17 -27.82 6.65
CA ARG A 570 -11.91 -27.65 8.08
C ARG A 570 -10.51 -27.09 8.31
N PRO A 571 -10.22 -25.85 7.88
CA PRO A 571 -8.94 -25.20 8.15
C PRO A 571 -8.70 -25.11 9.66
N VAL A 572 -7.43 -25.22 10.09
CA VAL A 572 -7.04 -25.14 11.51
C VAL A 572 -5.87 -24.18 11.72
N GLU A 573 -5.91 -23.40 12.81
CA GLU A 573 -4.76 -22.64 13.31
C GLU A 573 -3.84 -23.65 14.01
N LYS A 574 -2.83 -24.12 13.29
CA LYS A 574 -1.92 -25.17 13.72
C LYS A 574 -0.95 -24.68 14.78
N PHE A 575 -0.45 -23.46 14.60
CA PHE A 575 0.46 -22.81 15.54
C PHE A 575 0.11 -21.33 15.66
N LYS A 576 0.35 -20.78 16.84
CA LYS A 576 0.19 -19.37 17.15
C LYS A 576 1.35 -18.92 18.05
N LEU A 577 1.86 -17.71 17.79
CA LEU A 577 2.86 -17.03 18.59
C LEU A 577 2.48 -15.55 18.70
N GLU A 578 2.41 -15.03 19.92
CA GLU A 578 2.30 -13.60 20.20
C GLU A 578 3.65 -13.09 20.69
N ILE A 579 4.08 -11.94 20.16
CA ILE A 579 5.35 -11.28 20.45
C ILE A 579 5.05 -9.92 21.07
N GLY A 580 5.53 -9.74 22.31
CA GLY A 580 5.26 -8.55 23.11
C GLY A 580 3.79 -8.40 23.49
N ASP A 581 3.46 -7.20 23.96
CA ASP A 581 2.14 -6.76 24.39
C ASP A 581 1.62 -5.60 23.50
N THR A 582 0.45 -5.06 23.85
CA THR A 582 -0.15 -3.87 23.24
C THR A 582 0.87 -2.75 23.03
N GLY A 583 0.99 -2.32 21.78
CA GLY A 583 1.94 -1.31 21.32
C GLY A 583 3.15 -1.88 20.57
N SER A 584 3.38 -3.20 20.63
CA SER A 584 4.38 -3.86 19.78
C SER A 584 3.99 -3.72 18.32
N ASP A 585 4.94 -3.41 17.44
CA ASP A 585 4.65 -3.11 16.03
C ASP A 585 5.76 -3.53 15.07
N SER A 586 5.43 -3.70 13.79
CA SER A 586 6.37 -4.12 12.76
C SER A 586 6.02 -3.52 11.41
N PRO A 587 7.01 -3.03 10.65
CA PRO A 587 6.84 -2.66 9.25
C PRO A 587 6.16 -3.74 8.40
N LEU A 588 6.31 -5.03 8.75
CA LEU A 588 5.67 -6.13 8.03
C LEU A 588 4.13 -6.04 7.98
N LEU A 589 3.50 -5.37 8.96
CA LEU A 589 2.03 -5.24 8.96
C LEU A 589 1.52 -4.30 7.86
N TYR A 590 2.39 -3.47 7.30
CA TYR A 590 2.05 -2.47 6.31
C TYR A 590 2.96 -2.45 5.06
N ASP A 591 4.07 -3.20 5.08
CA ASP A 591 5.06 -3.27 4.01
C ASP A 591 5.65 -4.69 3.93
N HIS A 592 5.26 -5.45 2.89
CA HIS A 592 5.67 -6.85 2.73
C HIS A 592 7.12 -7.02 2.46
N LYS A 593 7.75 -5.98 1.92
CA LYS A 593 9.16 -5.98 1.55
C LYS A 593 10.04 -6.08 2.80
N ALA A 594 9.48 -5.80 3.98
CA ALA A 594 10.13 -6.01 5.27
C ALA A 594 10.30 -7.49 5.65
N LEU A 595 9.55 -8.42 5.05
CA LEU A 595 9.72 -9.86 5.29
C LEU A 595 10.82 -10.45 4.42
N LEU A 596 11.82 -11.03 5.07
CA LEU A 596 12.71 -12.01 4.46
C LEU A 596 12.19 -13.42 4.73
N PHE A 597 11.80 -14.12 3.67
CA PHE A 597 11.34 -15.50 3.75
C PHE A 597 12.18 -16.42 2.85
N SER A 598 12.66 -17.52 3.41
CA SER A 598 13.23 -18.64 2.64
C SER A 598 12.87 -19.96 3.31
N LYS A 599 12.05 -20.75 2.62
CA LYS A 599 11.65 -22.08 3.11
C LYS A 599 12.84 -23.03 3.19
N GLU A 600 13.69 -23.03 2.18
CA GLU A 600 14.85 -23.90 2.03
C GLU A 600 15.88 -23.66 3.13
N ARG A 601 16.08 -22.39 3.49
CA ARG A 601 16.96 -21.98 4.60
C ARG A 601 16.25 -22.00 5.96
N ASN A 602 14.97 -22.35 5.98
CA ASN A 602 14.09 -22.31 7.16
C ASN A 602 14.17 -20.94 7.88
N LEU A 603 13.96 -19.86 7.14
CA LEU A 603 14.18 -18.49 7.57
C LEU A 603 12.90 -17.67 7.41
N ILE A 604 12.46 -17.06 8.51
CA ILE A 604 11.41 -16.04 8.55
C ILE A 604 11.99 -14.89 9.37
N ALA A 605 12.38 -13.80 8.72
CA ALA A 605 13.00 -12.65 9.40
C ALA A 605 12.30 -11.34 9.04
N PHE A 606 12.07 -10.49 10.04
CA PHE A 606 11.39 -9.21 9.86
C PHE A 606 11.80 -8.22 10.96
N PRO A 607 11.74 -6.91 10.68
CA PRO A 607 11.98 -5.88 11.69
C PRO A 607 10.80 -5.79 12.66
N ILE A 608 11.06 -5.55 13.94
CA ILE A 608 10.02 -5.42 14.96
C ILE A 608 10.45 -4.46 16.07
N THR A 609 9.49 -3.70 16.57
CA THR A 609 9.55 -2.95 17.82
C THR A 609 8.68 -3.66 18.84
N VAL A 610 9.26 -4.13 19.94
CA VAL A 610 8.56 -4.87 20.99
C VAL A 610 8.29 -3.93 22.16
N MET A 611 7.04 -3.94 22.60
CA MET A 611 6.58 -3.29 23.82
C MET A 611 6.12 -4.39 24.79
N GLU A 612 6.60 -4.40 26.03
CA GLU A 612 6.17 -5.37 27.04
C GLU A 612 5.61 -4.68 28.28
N LYS A 613 4.61 -5.28 28.92
CA LYS A 613 4.07 -4.75 30.16
C LYS A 613 5.16 -4.74 31.25
N PRO A 614 5.24 -3.68 32.07
CA PRO A 614 6.19 -3.59 33.16
C PRO A 614 6.01 -4.73 34.16
N ALA A 615 7.13 -5.27 34.64
CA ALA A 615 7.12 -6.29 35.69
C ALA A 615 6.38 -5.79 36.94
N GLY A 616 5.52 -6.63 37.51
CA GLY A 616 4.72 -6.32 38.70
C GLY A 616 3.36 -5.65 38.41
N THR A 617 3.03 -5.43 37.14
CA THR A 617 1.67 -5.07 36.72
C THR A 617 0.84 -6.32 36.44
N ASP A 618 -0.49 -6.18 36.35
CA ASP A 618 -1.36 -7.32 36.06
C ASP A 618 -1.14 -7.78 34.61
N PRO A 619 -0.53 -8.96 34.37
CA PRO A 619 -0.24 -9.43 33.02
C PRO A 619 -1.52 -9.63 32.19
N ASN A 620 -2.65 -9.89 32.87
CA ASN A 620 -3.93 -10.14 32.21
C ASN A 620 -4.72 -8.86 31.94
N ASN A 621 -4.21 -7.68 32.30
CA ASN A 621 -4.88 -6.42 31.98
C ASN A 621 -4.65 -6.08 30.50
N PRO A 622 -5.67 -6.17 29.63
CA PRO A 622 -5.49 -5.93 28.20
C PRO A 622 -5.51 -4.44 27.85
N TRP A 623 -5.98 -3.58 28.75
CA TRP A 623 -5.98 -2.12 28.56
C TRP A 623 -4.62 -1.48 28.81
N GLN A 624 -3.65 -2.26 29.27
CA GLN A 624 -2.35 -1.75 29.65
C GLN A 624 -1.39 -1.73 28.47
N TRP A 625 -0.94 -0.53 28.14
CA TRP A 625 0.11 -0.33 27.14
C TRP A 625 1.46 -0.89 27.61
N GLY A 626 2.21 -1.48 26.68
CA GLY A 626 3.58 -1.95 26.93
C GLY A 626 4.60 -0.81 27.02
N GLN A 627 5.80 -1.14 27.47
CA GLN A 627 6.96 -0.26 27.53
C GLN A 627 8.01 -0.79 26.56
N PHE A 628 8.76 0.11 25.93
CA PHE A 628 9.80 -0.29 24.98
C PHE A 628 10.80 -1.27 25.59
N THR A 629 11.01 -2.41 24.91
CA THR A 629 11.98 -3.43 25.33
C THR A 629 12.96 -3.82 24.23
N PHE A 630 12.58 -3.74 22.96
CA PHE A 630 13.44 -4.14 21.86
C PHE A 630 13.10 -3.43 20.55
N GLN A 631 14.13 -3.10 19.79
CA GLN A 631 14.02 -2.78 18.37
C GLN A 631 15.10 -3.56 17.61
N GLY A 632 14.70 -4.25 16.54
CA GLY A 632 15.65 -4.95 15.70
C GLY A 632 15.00 -5.97 14.77
N ALA A 633 15.80 -6.91 14.28
CA ALA A 633 15.32 -8.06 13.52
C ALA A 633 15.01 -9.24 14.45
N HIS A 634 13.82 -9.81 14.32
CA HIS A 634 13.54 -11.15 14.80
C HIS A 634 13.74 -12.16 13.69
N VAL A 635 14.43 -13.26 13.99
CA VAL A 635 14.71 -14.35 13.05
C VAL A 635 14.11 -15.64 13.59
N TYR A 636 13.17 -16.21 12.85
CA TYR A 636 12.48 -17.45 13.19
C TYR A 636 12.79 -18.56 12.19
N GLY A 637 12.68 -19.81 12.65
CA GLY A 637 12.41 -20.97 11.80
C GLY A 637 11.02 -21.52 12.08
N LEU A 638 10.50 -22.31 11.14
CA LEU A 638 9.22 -23.00 11.23
C LEU A 638 9.40 -24.51 10.99
N ASP A 639 9.00 -25.31 11.96
CA ASP A 639 8.83 -26.76 11.82
C ASP A 639 7.33 -27.07 11.91
N LEU A 640 6.75 -27.71 10.90
CA LEU A 640 5.31 -27.98 10.84
C LEU A 640 4.79 -28.95 11.92
N ASN A 641 5.66 -29.52 12.75
CA ASN A 641 5.29 -30.33 13.92
C ASN A 641 5.54 -29.62 15.26
N LYS A 642 6.46 -28.65 15.31
CA LYS A 642 6.85 -27.94 16.55
C LYS A 642 6.40 -26.48 16.61
N GLY A 643 6.10 -25.88 15.47
CA GLY A 643 5.76 -24.48 15.31
C GLY A 643 7.00 -23.59 15.12
N PHE A 644 6.83 -22.32 15.49
CA PHE A 644 7.88 -21.30 15.36
C PHE A 644 8.98 -21.50 16.41
N THR A 645 10.22 -21.27 16.00
CA THR A 645 11.38 -21.25 16.91
C THR A 645 12.16 -19.97 16.67
N LEU A 646 12.27 -19.12 17.70
CA LEU A 646 13.13 -17.93 17.65
C LEU A 646 14.59 -18.40 17.57
N LYS A 647 15.27 -18.03 16.50
CA LYS A 647 16.68 -18.34 16.26
C LYS A 647 17.59 -17.22 16.73
N ALA A 648 17.20 -15.96 16.50
CA ALA A 648 17.96 -14.79 16.93
C ALA A 648 17.08 -13.54 17.04
N ALA A 649 17.50 -12.62 17.90
CA ALA A 649 17.04 -11.24 17.96
C ALA A 649 18.27 -10.33 17.82
N ILE A 650 18.34 -9.57 16.72
CA ILE A 650 19.51 -8.78 16.33
C ILE A 650 19.12 -7.31 16.40
N THR A 651 19.85 -6.52 17.19
CA THR A 651 19.57 -5.09 17.38
C THR A 651 20.74 -4.22 16.97
N HIS A 652 20.44 -3.05 16.41
CA HIS A 652 21.42 -2.01 16.14
C HIS A 652 21.59 -1.04 17.33
N LEU A 653 20.84 -1.25 18.41
CA LEU A 653 20.85 -0.38 19.58
C LEU A 653 21.98 -0.76 20.55
N SER A 654 22.67 0.26 21.05
CA SER A 654 23.67 0.10 22.10
C SER A 654 23.00 0.03 23.48
N ARG A 655 23.77 -0.40 24.49
CA ARG A 655 23.30 -0.36 25.89
C ARG A 655 22.93 1.05 26.35
N GLU A 656 23.63 2.08 25.86
CA GLU A 656 23.33 3.47 26.17
C GLU A 656 21.99 3.90 25.55
N ASP A 657 21.68 3.41 24.35
CA ASP A 657 20.38 3.69 23.71
C ASP A 657 19.22 3.13 24.53
N TYR A 658 19.34 1.92 25.06
CA TYR A 658 18.35 1.36 26.00
C TYR A 658 18.24 2.13 27.32
N GLN A 659 19.31 2.79 27.77
CA GLN A 659 19.27 3.63 28.98
C GLN A 659 18.64 5.00 28.72
N LYS A 660 18.75 5.51 27.49
CA LYS A 660 18.11 6.73 27.02
C LYS A 660 16.65 6.50 26.62
N ALA A 661 16.33 5.29 26.18
CA ALA A 661 14.98 4.87 25.88
C ALA A 661 14.12 5.04 27.14
N GLY A 662 13.02 5.78 26.98
CA GLY A 662 12.01 5.91 28.03
C GLY A 662 11.03 4.76 27.96
N GLN A 663 9.76 5.07 28.27
CA GLN A 663 8.66 4.14 28.03
C GLN A 663 8.35 3.96 26.54
N PHE A 664 8.89 4.84 25.70
CA PHE A 664 8.74 4.86 24.26
C PHE A 664 10.13 4.81 23.60
N TRP A 665 10.13 4.51 22.31
CA TRP A 665 11.31 4.57 21.45
C TRP A 665 11.17 5.71 20.44
N TYR A 666 12.26 6.45 20.20
CA TYR A 666 12.20 7.72 19.47
C TYR A 666 13.34 7.94 18.46
N ASP A 667 14.37 7.11 18.44
CA ASP A 667 15.49 7.23 17.48
C ASP A 667 15.27 6.25 16.32
N ASP A 668 14.64 6.74 15.25
CA ASP A 668 14.24 5.94 14.10
C ASP A 668 15.42 5.58 13.17
N GLU A 669 16.52 6.32 13.22
CA GLU A 669 17.67 6.10 12.31
C GLU A 669 18.40 4.80 12.58
N LYS A 670 18.38 4.35 13.84
CA LYS A 670 18.95 3.06 14.26
C LYS A 670 17.98 1.91 14.09
N ASN A 671 16.74 2.17 13.64
CA ASN A 671 15.77 1.11 13.47
C ASN A 671 16.23 0.16 12.37
N VAL A 672 16.32 -1.13 12.70
CA VAL A 672 16.41 -2.15 11.66
C VAL A 672 15.14 -2.10 10.82
N ASP A 673 15.29 -1.96 9.51
CA ASP A 673 14.18 -1.76 8.56
C ASP A 673 14.12 -2.81 7.45
N ARG A 674 15.26 -3.42 7.10
CA ARG A 674 15.38 -4.55 6.17
C ARG A 674 16.35 -5.60 6.66
N ILE A 675 16.06 -6.84 6.28
CA ILE A 675 16.91 -7.99 6.50
C ILE A 675 17.11 -8.69 5.15
N LEU A 676 18.35 -9.01 4.82
CA LEU A 676 18.73 -9.69 3.58
C LEU A 676 19.66 -10.87 3.90
N TYR A 677 19.88 -11.77 2.95
CA TYR A 677 21.01 -12.72 3.03
C TYR A 677 21.90 -12.60 1.80
N VAL A 678 23.19 -12.85 2.01
CA VAL A 678 24.20 -13.02 0.96
C VAL A 678 25.10 -14.19 1.37
N GLY A 679 25.15 -15.21 0.52
CA GLY A 679 25.76 -16.51 0.80
C GLY A 679 25.19 -17.15 2.07
N ASP A 680 26.06 -17.42 3.04
CA ASP A 680 25.72 -17.98 4.35
C ASP A 680 25.69 -16.92 5.46
N THR A 681 25.48 -15.66 5.08
CA THR A 681 25.41 -14.52 6.00
C THR A 681 24.08 -13.79 5.91
N LEU A 682 23.64 -13.25 7.04
CA LEU A 682 22.46 -12.41 7.19
C LEU A 682 22.89 -10.96 7.36
N LEU A 683 22.27 -10.04 6.63
CA LEU A 683 22.48 -8.61 6.71
C LEU A 683 21.28 -7.96 7.39
N THR A 684 21.51 -7.12 8.39
CA THR A 684 20.48 -6.24 8.97
C THR A 684 20.83 -4.80 8.67
N THR A 685 19.87 -4.02 8.16
CA THR A 685 20.10 -2.65 7.70
C THR A 685 19.29 -1.63 8.49
N SER A 686 19.83 -0.41 8.60
CA SER A 686 19.19 0.78 9.17
C SER A 686 19.79 2.02 8.52
N ASN A 687 19.22 3.21 8.74
CA ASN A 687 19.83 4.47 8.27
C ASN A 687 21.19 4.75 8.94
N HIS A 688 21.45 4.17 10.12
CA HIS A 688 22.69 4.37 10.86
C HIS A 688 23.82 3.40 10.45
N GLN A 689 23.50 2.14 10.19
CA GLN A 689 24.51 1.09 9.95
C GLN A 689 23.94 -0.15 9.24
N VAL A 690 24.85 -0.97 8.71
CA VAL A 690 24.59 -2.34 8.25
C VAL A 690 25.48 -3.31 9.03
N GLN A 691 24.89 -4.38 9.54
CA GLN A 691 25.61 -5.44 10.25
C GLN A 691 25.48 -6.76 9.48
N ARG A 692 26.56 -7.55 9.49
CA ARG A 692 26.61 -8.89 8.89
C ARG A 692 26.80 -9.94 9.97
N HIS A 693 25.94 -10.96 9.93
CA HIS A 693 25.91 -12.05 10.90
C HIS A 693 26.05 -13.38 10.18
N ARG A 694 26.67 -14.38 10.81
CA ARG A 694 26.67 -15.74 10.26
C ARG A 694 25.27 -16.34 10.35
N GLN A 695 24.79 -17.03 9.33
CA GLN A 695 23.43 -17.57 9.36
C GLN A 695 23.25 -18.78 10.31
N ASN A 696 24.34 -19.47 10.67
CA ASN A 696 24.29 -20.67 11.51
C ASN A 696 24.10 -20.37 13.01
N ASP A 697 24.78 -19.33 13.52
CA ASP A 697 24.80 -18.97 14.94
C ASP A 697 24.43 -17.50 15.21
N PHE A 698 24.20 -16.72 14.15
CA PHE A 698 23.86 -15.30 14.19
C PHE A 698 24.89 -14.44 14.93
N SER A 699 26.14 -14.91 15.01
CA SER A 699 27.25 -14.12 15.52
C SER A 699 27.61 -13.00 14.55
N LEU A 700 27.84 -11.80 15.09
CA LEU A 700 28.30 -10.64 14.32
C LEU A 700 29.68 -10.93 13.72
N VAL A 701 29.81 -10.73 12.42
CA VAL A 701 31.06 -10.86 11.66
C VAL A 701 31.75 -9.50 11.58
N ASP A 702 31.05 -8.52 11.03
CA ASP A 702 31.49 -7.14 10.87
C ASP A 702 30.28 -6.20 10.67
N GLN A 703 30.56 -4.89 10.66
CA GLN A 703 29.55 -3.85 10.48
C GLN A 703 30.16 -2.63 9.79
N VAL A 704 29.31 -1.89 9.08
CA VAL A 704 29.67 -0.61 8.44
C VAL A 704 28.70 0.47 8.93
N MET A 705 29.28 1.59 9.40
CA MET A 705 28.51 2.78 9.75
C MET A 705 28.20 3.57 8.48
N MET A 706 26.95 4.01 8.37
CA MET A 706 26.47 4.77 7.22
C MET A 706 26.77 6.27 7.33
N ARG A 707 27.02 6.76 8.55
CA ARG A 707 27.49 8.12 8.82
C ARG A 707 28.98 8.12 9.14
N GLU A 708 29.67 9.15 8.65
CA GLU A 708 30.98 9.52 9.19
C GLU A 708 30.77 10.23 10.53
N GLN A 709 31.56 9.85 11.55
CA GLN A 709 31.50 10.43 12.90
C GLN A 709 32.06 11.85 12.96
#